data_AF-A0A397UH82-F1
#
_entry.id   AF-A0A397UH82-F1
#
_cell.length_a   1.000
_cell.length_b   1.000
_cell.length_c   1.000
_cell.angle_alpha   90.00
_cell.angle_beta   90.00
_cell.angle_gamma   90.00
#
_symmetry.space_group_name_H-M   'P 1'
#
loop_
_entity.id
_entity.type
_entity.pdbx_description
1 polymer ?
#
loop_
_entity_poly.entity_id
_entity_poly.type
_entity_poly.pdbx_seq_one_letter_code
_entity_poly.pdbx_strand_id
1 'polypeptide(L)'
;MTGTIFVSLLISENAMLRDSHVQIAINAREASNKLQYLTAENRSFALNKIKTVLENQKYDIFRANEQDKQNADQLVRAGTLSASLFKRLDLESGDKFATMLQGISDIDRLPDPLEQITYSSKLDEGLELYRVTCPVGVLLVIFEARPEVVVNITALAIKSGNAVILKGGKESILTLTALSSAIQTALNYTAIPPNAIQLVETRADIDALLDLDKYIDLVIPRGSNNLVKYIQGRTSFLVIKHYLTQVNYPAACNAAETLLISRSILSSHLLPLVTALQNNNVLLHLDKESFSQLRSPYDTSRIQLCVPENFDTEFLDLEMAVKVVSDVEEAIQHINSHGSKHTDAIVTENEQTAKIFMRGVDAAGVYWNASTRFADGFRYGFGAEVGVSTNKTHARGPVGLEGLLIYKYKLCGNGHVVNEFEFCHDYLAQIPSVAKYLKMPNQEAQTTPIKDLENITLTDLKDNSTFKASALWQDSPALVFVVRRPGCNLCREESVKYASYRELISDKLGVKMVAIVHENLDNEVEEFNKKYWNGVLYYDKEKSFFSSIGGGKIQYGGMMSFLNPSVWFNIRQNMKTGVSGNFKGDGTVLGGLYIIRQGSGGVEYQYREKIWGDHAPFDQVLTAVKNVSTKKDDPVVESAFQETFDKVKKGEIVFNRSLDDNSGASCTVKGQCA
;
A
#
# COMPACT_ATOMS: atom_id res chain seq x y z
N MET A 1 -0.34 2.14 -10.90
CA MET A 1 1.07 1.98 -10.47
C MET A 1 1.94 2.20 -11.68
N THR A 2 2.93 3.08 -11.61
CA THR A 2 3.86 3.38 -12.71
C THR A 2 5.22 2.78 -12.37
N GLY A 3 5.60 1.68 -13.03
CA GLY A 3 6.97 1.19 -13.01
C GLY A 3 7.81 1.97 -14.02
N THR A 4 8.99 2.42 -13.62
CA THR A 4 9.91 3.18 -14.48
C THR A 4 11.20 2.39 -14.67
N ILE A 5 11.53 2.06 -15.92
CA ILE A 5 12.85 1.54 -16.28
C ILE A 5 13.76 2.74 -16.55
N PHE A 6 14.94 2.76 -15.91
CA PHE A 6 15.89 3.86 -16.04
C PHE A 6 16.99 3.52 -17.06
N VAL A 7 17.10 4.35 -18.11
CA VAL A 7 18.22 4.34 -19.06
C VAL A 7 19.02 5.63 -18.86
N SER A 8 20.31 5.49 -18.55
CA SER A 8 21.16 6.60 -18.14
C SER A 8 21.71 7.41 -19.32
N LEU A 9 21.12 8.58 -19.58
CA LEU A 9 21.75 9.65 -20.36
C LEU A 9 21.46 10.99 -19.68
N LEU A 10 22.52 11.61 -19.14
CA LEU A 10 22.44 12.87 -18.39
C LEU A 10 22.33 14.07 -19.34
N ILE A 11 21.20 14.79 -19.25
CA ILE A 11 21.10 16.19 -19.66
C ILE A 11 20.55 16.95 -18.47
N SER A 12 21.30 17.93 -17.96
CA SER A 12 20.85 18.82 -16.89
C SER A 12 20.23 20.08 -17.50
N GLU A 13 19.03 20.44 -17.04
CA GLU A 13 18.52 21.80 -17.20
C GLU A 13 18.12 22.38 -15.84
N ASN A 14 18.51 23.65 -15.63
CA ASN A 14 18.27 24.39 -14.40
C ASN A 14 16.82 24.84 -14.28
N ALA A 15 16.27 24.81 -13.07
CA ALA A 15 15.07 25.55 -12.70
C ALA A 15 15.37 26.43 -11.47
N MET A 16 15.51 27.74 -11.69
CA MET A 16 15.67 28.73 -10.63
C MET A 16 14.37 28.93 -9.83
N LEU A 17 14.52 29.37 -8.56
CA LEU A 17 13.45 29.84 -7.67
C LEU A 17 12.39 28.78 -7.31
N ARG A 18 12.81 27.77 -6.54
CA ARG A 18 11.92 27.01 -5.65
C ARG A 18 11.99 27.61 -4.25
N ASP A 19 10.87 27.64 -3.52
CA ASP A 19 10.86 28.02 -2.10
C ASP A 19 11.91 27.21 -1.32
N SER A 20 12.59 27.86 -0.37
CA SER A 20 13.75 27.28 0.31
C SER A 20 13.42 25.95 1.01
N HIS A 21 12.21 25.81 1.54
CA HIS A 21 11.70 24.59 2.20
C HIS A 21 11.49 23.44 1.22
N VAL A 22 10.96 23.74 0.02
CA VAL A 22 10.82 22.76 -1.07
C VAL A 22 12.19 22.28 -1.54
N GLN A 23 13.17 23.19 -1.66
CA GLN A 23 14.53 22.80 -2.06
C GLN A 23 15.23 21.98 -0.96
N ILE A 24 15.04 22.29 0.32
CA ILE A 24 15.52 21.47 1.45
C ILE A 24 14.96 20.04 1.36
N ALA A 25 13.66 19.89 1.10
CA ALA A 25 13.02 18.57 0.98
C ALA A 25 13.48 17.79 -0.26
N ILE A 26 13.67 18.46 -1.40
CA ILE A 26 14.27 17.86 -2.62
C ILE A 26 15.70 17.40 -2.33
N ASN A 27 16.52 18.25 -1.73
CA ASN A 27 17.90 17.93 -1.35
C ASN A 27 17.95 16.71 -0.41
N ALA A 28 17.03 16.62 0.56
CA ALA A 28 16.94 15.48 1.48
C ALA A 28 16.55 14.19 0.75
N ARG A 29 15.61 14.25 -0.21
CA ARG A 29 15.21 13.11 -1.03
C ARG A 29 16.36 12.60 -1.91
N GLU A 30 17.10 13.51 -2.56
CA GLU A 30 18.28 13.14 -3.36
C GLU A 30 19.38 12.49 -2.49
N ALA A 31 19.62 13.01 -1.28
CA ALA A 31 20.55 12.42 -0.34
C ALA A 31 20.09 11.04 0.19
N SER A 32 18.79 10.87 0.45
CA SER A 32 18.17 9.59 0.83
C SER A 32 18.34 8.53 -0.25
N ASN A 33 18.11 8.89 -1.51
CA ASN A 33 18.33 7.98 -2.65
C ASN A 33 19.78 7.51 -2.74
N LYS A 34 20.76 8.36 -2.38
CA LYS A 34 22.17 7.97 -2.30
C LYS A 34 22.49 7.11 -1.07
N LEU A 35 21.93 7.44 0.09
CA LEU A 35 22.12 6.66 1.33
C LEU A 35 21.67 5.20 1.20
N GLN A 36 20.60 4.95 0.44
CA GLN A 36 20.01 3.62 0.23
C GLN A 36 20.96 2.55 -0.32
N TYR A 37 22.03 2.92 -1.02
CA TYR A 37 22.99 1.98 -1.63
C TYR A 37 24.43 2.11 -1.11
N LEU A 38 24.69 2.97 -0.12
CA LEU A 38 25.98 3.00 0.56
C LEU A 38 26.17 1.74 1.41
N THR A 39 27.41 1.29 1.61
CA THR A 39 27.70 0.09 2.41
C THR A 39 27.69 0.39 3.91
N ALA A 40 27.63 -0.66 4.73
CA ALA A 40 27.72 -0.54 6.20
C ALA A 40 28.98 0.25 6.62
N GLU A 41 30.12 -0.05 6.01
CA GLU A 41 31.41 0.57 6.30
C GLU A 41 31.40 2.07 5.96
N ASN A 42 30.72 2.49 4.89
CA ASN A 42 30.56 3.90 4.56
C ASN A 42 29.76 4.65 5.64
N ARG A 43 28.70 4.01 6.18
CA ARG A 43 27.85 4.60 7.24
C ARG A 43 28.59 4.64 8.57
N SER A 44 29.26 3.56 8.96
CA SER A 44 30.12 3.50 10.16
C SER A 44 31.29 4.48 10.11
N PHE A 45 31.95 4.64 8.95
CA PHE A 45 32.99 5.65 8.78
C PHE A 45 32.47 7.08 9.02
N ALA A 46 31.26 7.40 8.52
CA ALA A 46 30.65 8.70 8.73
C ALA A 46 30.27 8.94 10.20
N LEU A 47 29.70 7.95 10.89
CA LEU A 47 29.40 8.03 12.34
C LEU A 47 30.66 8.33 13.16
N ASN A 48 31.74 7.58 12.92
CA ASN A 48 33.02 7.80 13.61
C ASN A 48 33.62 9.18 13.26
N LYS A 49 33.51 9.64 12.01
CA LYS A 49 33.97 10.98 11.62
C LYS A 49 33.18 12.10 12.29
N ILE A 50 31.86 11.96 12.43
CA ILE A 50 30.99 12.90 13.17
C ILE A 50 31.42 12.96 14.63
N LYS A 51 31.63 11.81 15.29
CA LYS A 51 32.12 11.75 16.66
C LYS A 51 33.42 12.54 16.86
N THR A 52 34.44 12.29 16.03
CA THR A 52 35.73 13.00 16.11
C THR A 52 35.60 14.51 15.87
N VAL A 53 34.75 14.95 14.94
CA VAL A 53 34.57 16.40 14.70
C VAL A 53 33.82 17.08 15.85
N LEU A 54 32.80 16.44 16.42
CA LEU A 54 32.10 16.94 17.62
C LEU A 54 33.05 17.01 18.83
N GLU A 55 33.90 15.99 19.04
CA GLU A 55 34.93 16.00 20.08
C GLU A 55 35.91 17.19 19.92
N ASN A 56 36.37 17.45 18.69
CA ASN A 56 37.28 18.55 18.39
C ASN A 56 36.61 19.94 18.53
N GLN A 57 35.33 20.07 18.17
CA GLN A 57 34.56 21.32 18.24
C GLN A 57 33.80 21.52 19.57
N LYS A 58 34.07 20.68 20.58
CA LYS A 58 33.39 20.69 21.90
C LYS A 58 33.27 22.08 22.51
N TYR A 59 34.37 22.86 22.53
CA TYR A 59 34.38 24.19 23.14
C TYR A 59 33.56 25.23 22.35
N ASP A 60 33.38 25.05 21.04
CA ASP A 60 32.55 25.93 20.22
C ASP A 60 31.06 25.66 20.48
N ILE A 61 30.71 24.37 20.57
CA ILE A 61 29.37 23.91 20.93
C ILE A 61 29.01 24.39 22.35
N PHE A 62 29.93 24.31 23.31
CA PHE A 62 29.69 24.77 24.68
C PHE A 62 29.51 26.30 24.75
N ARG A 63 30.29 27.08 24.00
CA ARG A 63 30.09 28.55 23.92
C ARG A 63 28.71 28.91 23.35
N ALA A 64 28.27 28.21 22.31
CA ALA A 64 26.93 28.39 21.75
C ALA A 64 25.83 27.98 22.76
N ASN A 65 26.02 26.88 23.48
CA ASN A 65 25.09 26.39 24.49
C ASN A 65 24.97 27.33 25.70
N GLU A 66 26.07 27.93 26.14
CA GLU A 66 26.05 28.94 27.20
C GLU A 66 25.32 30.22 26.77
N GLN A 67 25.45 30.64 25.52
CA GLN A 67 24.70 31.78 25.01
C GLN A 67 23.17 31.48 24.89
N ASP A 68 22.79 30.28 24.44
CA ASP A 68 21.39 29.85 24.45
C ASP A 68 20.83 29.73 25.88
N LYS A 69 21.59 29.18 26.83
CA LYS A 69 21.23 29.16 28.27
C LYS A 69 20.98 30.58 28.79
N GLN A 70 21.86 31.55 28.48
CA GLN A 70 21.67 32.95 28.92
C GLN A 70 20.42 33.61 28.31
N ASN A 71 20.13 33.34 27.03
CA ASN A 71 18.91 33.81 26.37
C ASN A 71 17.65 33.15 26.97
N ALA A 72 17.70 31.85 27.24
CA ALA A 72 16.59 31.08 27.79
C ALA A 72 16.29 31.45 29.25
N ASP A 73 17.30 31.78 30.08
CA ASP A 73 17.09 32.24 31.46
C ASP A 73 16.29 33.54 31.52
N GLN A 74 16.49 34.46 30.56
CA GLN A 74 15.64 35.66 30.42
C GLN A 74 14.17 35.29 30.15
N LEU A 75 13.93 34.27 29.32
CA LEU A 75 12.57 33.76 29.03
C LEU A 75 11.94 33.04 30.23
N VAL A 76 12.73 32.36 31.06
CA VAL A 76 12.27 31.78 32.34
C VAL A 76 11.87 32.87 33.32
N ARG A 77 12.71 33.91 33.48
CA ARG A 77 12.40 35.08 34.33
C ARG A 77 11.17 35.85 33.84
N ALA A 78 10.93 35.89 32.53
CA ALA A 78 9.72 36.45 31.93
C ALA A 78 8.48 35.52 32.01
N GLY A 79 8.58 34.34 32.63
CA GLY A 79 7.50 33.36 32.74
C GLY A 79 7.09 32.69 31.43
N THR A 80 7.85 32.89 30.34
CA THR A 80 7.53 32.39 28.99
C THR A 80 8.10 30.97 28.74
N LEU A 81 9.16 30.59 29.46
CA LEU A 81 9.77 29.26 29.40
C LEU A 81 9.73 28.59 30.77
N SER A 82 9.44 27.29 30.84
CA SER A 82 9.42 26.56 32.12
C SER A 82 10.84 26.17 32.57
N ALA A 83 11.06 26.16 33.89
CA ALA A 83 12.34 25.72 34.47
C ALA A 83 12.70 24.26 34.14
N SER A 84 11.70 23.43 33.77
CA SER A 84 11.90 22.05 33.30
C SER A 84 12.49 22.01 31.89
N LEU A 85 11.98 22.84 30.97
CA LEU A 85 12.53 22.97 29.61
C LEU A 85 13.93 23.57 29.66
N PHE A 86 14.15 24.59 30.48
CA PHE A 86 15.46 25.22 30.67
C PHE A 86 16.56 24.21 31.07
N LYS A 87 16.30 23.33 32.05
CA LYS A 87 17.25 22.29 32.49
C LYS A 87 17.62 21.26 31.41
N ARG A 88 16.82 21.14 30.34
CA ARG A 88 17.05 20.24 29.21
C ARG A 88 17.94 20.85 28.12
N LEU A 89 18.09 22.17 28.09
CA LEU A 89 18.97 22.87 27.13
C LEU A 89 20.46 22.63 27.39
N ASP A 90 20.83 22.43 28.65
CA ASP A 90 22.22 22.29 29.08
C ASP A 90 22.89 21.01 28.52
N LEU A 91 24.00 21.17 27.81
CA LEU A 91 24.86 20.09 27.32
C LEU A 91 26.15 19.89 28.15
N GLU A 92 26.50 20.89 28.96
CA GLU A 92 27.82 21.02 29.58
C GLU A 92 27.90 20.35 30.95
N SER A 93 26.80 20.32 31.71
CA SER A 93 26.83 19.79 33.08
C SER A 93 26.94 18.26 33.12
N GLY A 94 27.93 17.76 33.86
CA GLY A 94 28.18 16.34 34.05
C GLY A 94 28.61 15.65 32.75
N ASP A 95 28.23 14.38 32.59
CA ASP A 95 28.70 13.55 31.48
C ASP A 95 27.84 13.64 30.20
N LYS A 96 26.86 14.56 30.13
CA LYS A 96 25.88 14.64 29.02
C LYS A 96 26.53 14.60 27.63
N PHE A 97 27.52 15.47 27.38
CA PHE A 97 28.22 15.51 26.09
C PHE A 97 28.98 14.22 25.80
N ALA A 98 29.60 13.60 26.82
CA ALA A 98 30.29 12.32 26.67
C ALA A 98 29.30 11.17 26.39
N THR A 99 28.14 11.15 27.06
CA THR A 99 27.04 10.20 26.82
C THR A 99 26.47 10.35 25.40
N MET A 100 26.29 11.58 24.91
CA MET A 100 25.86 11.86 23.54
C MET A 100 26.84 11.30 22.49
N LEU A 101 28.15 11.51 22.69
CA LEU A 101 29.20 10.94 21.83
C LEU A 101 29.32 9.42 21.93
N GLN A 102 29.08 8.86 23.12
CA GLN A 102 29.04 7.41 23.33
C GLN A 102 27.85 6.79 22.61
N GLY A 103 26.68 7.45 22.61
CA GLY A 103 25.50 7.03 21.85
C GLY A 103 25.75 6.85 20.35
N ILE A 104 26.59 7.70 19.73
CA ILE A 104 27.03 7.50 18.33
C ILE A 104 27.75 6.15 18.18
N SER A 105 28.70 5.84 19.08
CA SER A 105 29.44 4.57 19.04
C SER A 105 28.57 3.36 19.37
N ASP A 106 27.55 3.51 20.21
CA ASP A 106 26.63 2.42 20.54
C ASP A 106 25.68 2.12 19.38
N ILE A 107 25.20 3.16 18.66
CA ILE A 107 24.44 3.01 17.40
C ILE A 107 25.31 2.40 16.30
N ASP A 108 26.59 2.79 16.20
CA ASP A 108 27.52 2.24 15.21
C ASP A 108 27.74 0.72 15.41
N ARG A 109 27.81 0.27 16.66
CA ARG A 109 27.96 -1.14 17.05
C ARG A 109 26.72 -2.01 16.79
N LEU A 110 25.54 -1.43 16.58
CA LEU A 110 24.34 -2.21 16.25
C LEU A 110 24.57 -2.99 14.93
N PRO A 111 23.93 -4.16 14.74
CA PRO A 111 23.92 -4.85 13.45
C PRO A 111 23.48 -3.92 12.31
N ASP A 112 23.89 -4.21 11.07
CA ASP A 112 23.40 -3.45 9.92
C ASP A 112 21.88 -3.69 9.75
N PRO A 113 21.02 -2.67 9.90
CA PRO A 113 19.58 -2.83 9.72
C PRO A 113 19.15 -3.05 8.27
N LEU A 114 20.00 -2.75 7.28
CA LEU A 114 19.62 -2.72 5.86
C LEU A 114 19.76 -4.08 5.18
N GLU A 115 18.92 -4.29 4.17
CA GLU A 115 18.94 -5.46 3.27
C GLU A 115 18.82 -6.82 4.00
N GLN A 116 18.27 -6.81 5.22
CA GLN A 116 18.00 -8.01 6.01
C GLN A 116 16.79 -8.76 5.45
N ILE A 117 16.97 -10.04 5.14
CA ILE A 117 15.92 -10.90 4.57
C ILE A 117 14.96 -11.34 5.69
N THR A 118 13.75 -10.79 5.67
CA THR A 118 12.68 -11.07 6.65
C THR A 118 11.64 -12.07 6.15
N TYR A 119 11.74 -12.48 4.89
CA TYR A 119 10.99 -13.55 4.25
C TYR A 119 11.73 -13.93 2.96
N SER A 120 11.81 -15.22 2.67
CA SER A 120 12.35 -15.76 1.42
C SER A 120 11.44 -16.90 0.98
N SER A 121 11.14 -16.96 -0.31
CA SER A 121 10.44 -18.07 -0.93
C SER A 121 10.92 -18.26 -2.36
N LYS A 122 11.34 -19.47 -2.69
CA LYS A 122 11.37 -19.93 -4.07
C LYS A 122 9.92 -19.98 -4.56
N LEU A 123 9.60 -19.25 -5.63
CA LEU A 123 8.29 -19.28 -6.27
C LEU A 123 8.24 -20.34 -7.38
N ASP A 124 9.35 -20.50 -8.10
CA ASP A 124 9.58 -21.58 -9.09
C ASP A 124 11.08 -21.82 -9.31
N GLU A 125 11.46 -22.75 -10.18
CA GLU A 125 12.84 -23.00 -10.60
C GLU A 125 13.52 -21.74 -11.16
N GLY A 126 14.48 -21.19 -10.41
CA GLY A 126 15.17 -19.95 -10.75
C GLY A 126 14.35 -18.67 -10.53
N LEU A 127 13.20 -18.73 -9.85
CA LEU A 127 12.39 -17.56 -9.47
C LEU A 127 12.30 -17.45 -7.94
N GLU A 128 12.95 -16.45 -7.37
CA GLU A 128 13.15 -16.30 -5.92
C GLU A 128 12.63 -14.94 -5.43
N LEU A 129 11.71 -14.98 -4.46
CA LEU A 129 11.11 -13.80 -3.84
C LEU A 129 11.68 -13.56 -2.45
N TYR A 130 12.22 -12.38 -2.23
CA TYR A 130 12.76 -11.92 -0.96
C TYR A 130 12.00 -10.69 -0.45
N ARG A 131 11.72 -10.63 0.85
CA ARG A 131 11.30 -9.40 1.54
C ARG A 131 12.49 -8.87 2.33
N VAL A 132 13.04 -7.74 1.92
CA VAL A 132 14.24 -7.15 2.52
C VAL A 132 13.91 -5.85 3.25
N THR A 133 14.60 -5.58 4.36
CA THR A 133 14.52 -4.27 5.04
C THR A 133 15.14 -3.16 4.19
N CYS A 134 14.56 -1.97 4.25
CA CYS A 134 15.08 -0.76 3.61
C CYS A 134 14.69 0.48 4.41
N PRO A 135 15.38 1.63 4.27
CA PRO A 135 14.99 2.87 4.96
C PRO A 135 13.55 3.27 4.61
N VAL A 136 12.93 4.01 5.52
CA VAL A 136 11.70 4.77 5.27
C VAL A 136 11.89 5.79 4.15
N GLY A 137 13.02 6.51 4.16
CA GLY A 137 13.43 7.45 3.13
C GLY A 137 13.92 8.78 3.71
N VAL A 138 13.01 9.74 3.88
CA VAL A 138 13.24 11.10 4.40
C VAL A 138 12.41 11.32 5.66
N LEU A 139 13.09 11.64 6.76
CA LEU A 139 12.50 11.92 8.06
C LEU A 139 12.38 13.43 8.28
N LEU A 140 11.27 13.90 8.85
CA LEU A 140 11.13 15.24 9.41
C LEU A 140 10.98 15.14 10.92
N VAL A 141 11.98 15.60 11.68
CA VAL A 141 11.95 15.52 13.15
C VAL A 141 11.84 16.91 13.75
N ILE A 142 10.75 17.13 14.48
CA ILE A 142 10.39 18.43 15.07
C ILE A 142 10.44 18.29 16.59
N PHE A 143 11.30 19.06 17.26
CA PHE A 143 11.62 18.84 18.68
C PHE A 143 11.87 20.13 19.47
N GLU A 144 11.65 20.08 20.78
CA GLU A 144 11.72 21.22 21.71
C GLU A 144 12.76 21.00 22.81
N ALA A 145 13.49 22.06 23.16
CA ALA A 145 14.37 22.22 24.32
C ALA A 145 15.37 21.07 24.62
N ARG A 146 15.85 20.36 23.59
CA ARG A 146 16.81 19.25 23.72
C ARG A 146 17.82 19.25 22.57
N PRO A 147 18.97 19.94 22.69
CA PRO A 147 19.95 20.02 21.60
C PRO A 147 20.66 18.68 21.32
N GLU A 148 20.79 17.77 22.30
CA GLU A 148 21.39 16.45 22.16
C GLU A 148 20.65 15.54 21.15
N VAL A 149 19.37 15.81 20.94
CA VAL A 149 18.49 15.07 20.05
C VAL A 149 18.95 15.15 18.58
N VAL A 150 19.59 16.25 18.15
CA VAL A 150 20.21 16.38 16.81
C VAL A 150 21.19 15.25 16.53
N VAL A 151 22.10 14.98 17.47
CA VAL A 151 23.19 14.02 17.27
C VAL A 151 22.65 12.59 17.29
N ASN A 152 21.73 12.29 18.22
CA ASN A 152 21.12 10.97 18.34
C ASN A 152 20.28 10.61 17.10
N ILE A 153 19.46 11.54 16.59
CA ILE A 153 18.69 11.32 15.35
C ILE A 153 19.63 11.20 14.16
N THR A 154 20.65 12.06 14.05
CA THR A 154 21.64 11.99 12.97
C THR A 154 22.30 10.61 12.92
N ALA A 155 22.72 10.07 14.07
CA ALA A 155 23.33 8.76 14.14
C ALA A 155 22.35 7.63 13.73
N LEU A 156 21.12 7.66 14.23
CA LEU A 156 20.08 6.69 13.86
C LEU A 156 19.69 6.77 12.38
N ALA A 157 19.49 7.98 11.84
CA ALA A 157 19.16 8.22 10.44
C ALA A 157 20.28 7.73 9.52
N ILE A 158 21.54 8.09 9.80
CA ILE A 158 22.70 7.56 9.08
C ILE A 158 22.73 6.03 9.16
N LYS A 159 22.71 5.41 10.34
CA LYS A 159 22.81 3.95 10.48
C LYS A 159 21.71 3.21 9.71
N SER A 160 20.49 3.74 9.73
CA SER A 160 19.31 3.22 9.02
C SER A 160 19.19 3.63 7.55
N GLY A 161 20.13 4.42 6.98
CA GLY A 161 20.09 4.83 5.58
C GLY A 161 19.03 5.88 5.23
N ASN A 162 18.52 6.61 6.22
CA ASN A 162 17.54 7.68 6.05
C ASN A 162 18.21 9.06 5.99
N ALA A 163 17.67 9.97 5.17
CA ALA A 163 17.96 11.40 5.30
C ALA A 163 17.05 12.04 6.36
N VAL A 164 17.45 13.16 6.96
CA VAL A 164 16.66 13.87 7.97
C VAL A 164 16.69 15.39 7.81
N ILE A 165 15.50 15.97 7.96
CA ILE A 165 15.25 17.39 8.13
C ILE A 165 14.93 17.61 9.62
N LEU A 166 15.72 18.45 10.28
CA LEU A 166 15.67 18.73 11.71
C LEU A 166 15.06 20.12 11.94
N LYS A 167 14.00 20.18 12.75
CA LYS A 167 13.38 21.44 13.20
C LYS A 167 13.41 21.49 14.72
N GLY A 168 14.40 22.20 15.27
CA GLY A 168 14.43 22.49 16.69
C GLY A 168 13.56 23.70 17.09
N GLY A 169 13.36 23.83 18.40
CA GLY A 169 12.79 25.00 19.04
C GLY A 169 13.71 26.24 18.96
N LYS A 170 13.19 27.38 19.40
CA LYS A 170 13.88 28.68 19.29
C LYS A 170 14.91 28.92 20.38
N GLU A 171 14.71 28.26 21.51
CA GLU A 171 15.46 28.33 22.74
C GLU A 171 16.86 27.67 22.68
N SER A 172 17.20 26.99 21.57
CA SER A 172 18.47 26.30 21.37
C SER A 172 19.11 26.56 20.00
N ILE A 173 18.71 27.61 19.26
CA ILE A 173 19.15 27.82 17.87
C ILE A 173 20.67 27.82 17.74
N LEU A 174 21.41 28.55 18.58
CA LEU A 174 22.87 28.66 18.43
C LEU A 174 23.56 27.31 18.62
N THR A 175 23.10 26.53 19.61
CA THR A 175 23.56 25.17 19.90
C THR A 175 23.27 24.24 18.73
N LEU A 176 22.07 24.31 18.16
CA LEU A 176 21.64 23.47 17.04
C LEU A 176 22.45 23.79 15.77
N THR A 177 22.66 25.06 15.45
CA THR A 177 23.47 25.50 14.31
C THR A 177 24.94 25.08 14.49
N ALA A 178 25.50 25.18 15.69
CA ALA A 178 26.84 24.68 16.00
C ALA A 178 26.97 23.16 15.80
N LEU A 179 26.04 22.37 16.34
CA LEU A 179 25.99 20.91 16.17
C LEU A 179 25.81 20.51 14.69
N SER A 180 24.90 21.18 13.97
CA SER A 180 24.65 20.92 12.54
C SER A 180 25.87 21.26 11.68
N SER A 181 26.57 22.36 11.98
CA SER A 181 27.80 22.75 11.31
C SER A 181 28.93 21.73 11.54
N ALA A 182 29.07 21.21 12.76
CA ALA A 182 30.01 20.13 13.08
C ALA A 182 29.71 18.84 12.30
N ILE A 183 28.43 18.46 12.22
CA ILE A 183 27.97 17.30 11.45
C ILE A 183 28.24 17.49 9.96
N GLN A 184 27.85 18.61 9.36
CA GLN A 184 28.11 18.88 7.93
C GLN A 184 29.62 18.92 7.62
N THR A 185 30.42 19.52 8.51
CA THR A 185 31.88 19.51 8.44
C THR A 185 32.43 18.08 8.40
N ALA A 186 31.90 17.16 9.23
CA ALA A 186 32.28 15.76 9.18
C ALA A 186 31.87 15.07 7.88
N LEU A 187 30.62 15.25 7.44
CA LEU A 187 30.05 14.60 6.27
C LEU A 187 30.78 14.95 4.96
N ASN A 188 31.31 16.17 4.83
CA ASN A 188 32.15 16.61 3.71
C ASN A 188 33.35 15.69 3.42
N TYR A 189 33.81 14.91 4.41
CA TYR A 189 34.92 13.95 4.25
C TYR A 189 34.45 12.50 4.07
N THR A 190 33.17 12.26 3.78
CA THR A 190 32.55 10.92 3.73
C THR A 190 31.81 10.67 2.41
N ALA A 191 31.36 9.44 2.20
CA ALA A 191 30.49 9.12 1.05
C ALA A 191 29.06 9.69 1.20
N ILE A 192 28.63 10.02 2.43
CA ILE A 192 27.29 10.53 2.73
C ILE A 192 27.21 12.02 2.34
N PRO A 193 26.21 12.42 1.52
CA PRO A 193 26.01 13.83 1.17
C PRO A 193 25.74 14.70 2.41
N PRO A 194 26.31 15.91 2.54
CA PRO A 194 26.02 16.81 3.67
C PRO A 194 24.54 17.17 3.81
N ASN A 195 23.83 17.28 2.68
CA ASN A 195 22.38 17.50 2.62
C ASN A 195 21.52 16.29 3.06
N ALA A 196 22.13 15.17 3.44
CA ALA A 196 21.44 14.12 4.18
C ALA A 196 20.94 14.61 5.55
N ILE A 197 21.62 15.58 6.17
CA ILE A 197 21.27 16.14 7.48
C ILE A 197 21.12 17.66 7.34
N GLN A 198 19.89 18.17 7.42
CA GLN A 198 19.58 19.58 7.24
C GLN A 198 18.83 20.15 8.45
N LEU A 199 19.21 21.34 8.91
CA LEU A 199 18.57 22.08 10.01
C LEU A 199 17.71 23.22 9.46
N VAL A 200 16.54 23.47 10.07
CA VAL A 200 15.61 24.54 9.69
C VAL A 200 15.41 25.53 10.85
N GLU A 201 15.81 26.78 10.65
CA GLU A 201 15.98 27.78 11.73
C GLU A 201 14.77 28.72 11.94
N THR A 202 13.90 28.89 10.95
CA THR A 202 12.84 29.92 10.90
C THR A 202 11.57 29.60 11.73
N ARG A 203 10.68 30.61 11.91
CA ARG A 203 9.36 30.47 12.61
C ARG A 203 8.20 30.16 11.66
N ALA A 204 8.34 30.45 10.37
CA ALA A 204 7.49 29.82 9.37
C ALA A 204 7.91 28.34 9.22
N ASP A 205 7.31 27.65 8.26
CA ASP A 205 7.88 26.45 7.63
C ASP A 205 7.74 25.11 8.35
N ILE A 206 7.12 25.02 9.53
CA ILE A 206 6.56 23.72 9.95
C ILE A 206 5.44 23.33 8.97
N ASP A 207 4.47 24.23 8.76
CA ASP A 207 3.32 23.98 7.89
C ASP A 207 3.75 23.70 6.44
N ALA A 208 4.63 24.53 5.88
CA ALA A 208 5.13 24.35 4.52
C ALA A 208 5.95 23.06 4.33
N LEU A 209 6.57 22.51 5.38
CA LEU A 209 7.19 21.17 5.33
C LEU A 209 6.15 20.06 5.52
N LEU A 210 5.10 20.30 6.31
CA LEU A 210 4.04 19.31 6.56
C LEU A 210 3.13 19.04 5.34
N ASP A 211 3.20 19.89 4.32
CA ASP A 211 2.49 19.72 3.04
C ASP A 211 3.33 18.97 1.96
N LEU A 212 4.59 18.58 2.24
CA LEU A 212 5.52 18.00 1.26
C LEU A 212 5.51 16.45 1.23
N ASP A 213 4.31 15.86 1.10
CA ASP A 213 4.07 14.42 0.99
C ASP A 213 4.93 13.70 -0.07
N LYS A 214 5.21 14.36 -1.19
CA LYS A 214 6.09 13.89 -2.26
C LYS A 214 7.55 13.68 -1.84
N TYR A 215 8.01 14.39 -0.81
CA TYR A 215 9.43 14.47 -0.45
C TYR A 215 9.77 13.97 0.95
N ILE A 216 8.80 13.96 1.88
CA ILE A 216 8.97 13.55 3.28
C ILE A 216 8.10 12.31 3.53
N ASP A 217 8.65 11.27 4.14
CA ASP A 217 7.94 9.98 4.32
C ASP A 217 7.37 9.80 5.74
N LEU A 218 8.04 10.38 6.75
CA LEU A 218 7.72 10.15 8.17
C LEU A 218 8.05 11.40 9.00
N VAL A 219 7.06 11.83 9.80
CA VAL A 219 7.22 12.96 10.75
C VAL A 219 7.31 12.43 12.18
N ILE A 220 8.26 12.96 12.95
CA ILE A 220 8.51 12.57 14.34
C ILE A 220 8.47 13.83 15.23
N PRO A 221 7.33 14.14 15.87
CA PRO A 221 7.28 15.13 16.94
C PRO A 221 7.88 14.63 18.26
N ARG A 222 8.84 15.37 18.82
CA ARG A 222 9.49 15.14 20.12
C ARG A 222 9.47 16.40 20.99
N GLY A 223 8.30 16.71 21.54
CA GLY A 223 8.09 17.88 22.40
C GLY A 223 6.83 17.75 23.25
N SER A 224 6.18 18.88 23.52
CA SER A 224 4.92 18.96 24.28
C SER A 224 3.75 18.23 23.60
N ASN A 225 2.76 17.79 24.40
CA ASN A 225 1.51 17.20 23.89
C ASN A 225 0.78 18.17 22.91
N ASN A 226 0.89 19.48 23.15
CA ASN A 226 0.37 20.52 22.25
C ASN A 226 1.06 20.51 20.87
N LEU A 227 2.39 20.41 20.81
CA LEU A 227 3.13 20.28 19.54
C LEU A 227 2.74 18.98 18.80
N VAL A 228 2.65 17.86 19.53
CA VAL A 228 2.26 16.56 18.99
C VAL A 228 0.85 16.59 18.39
N LYS A 229 -0.12 17.21 19.08
CA LYS A 229 -1.50 17.42 18.61
C LYS A 229 -1.57 18.38 17.42
N TYR A 230 -0.79 19.47 17.44
CA TYR A 230 -0.70 20.44 16.35
C TYR A 230 -0.28 19.78 15.03
N ILE A 231 0.80 18.99 15.06
CA ILE A 231 1.32 18.29 13.88
C ILE A 231 0.30 17.25 13.39
N GLN A 232 -0.33 16.48 14.28
CA GLN A 232 -1.36 15.50 13.92
C GLN A 232 -2.59 16.11 13.26
N GLY A 233 -3.05 17.27 13.73
CA GLY A 233 -4.20 17.98 13.13
C GLY A 233 -3.90 18.64 11.78
N ARG A 234 -2.63 18.69 11.36
CA ARG A 234 -2.16 19.40 10.16
C ARG A 234 -1.67 18.49 9.04
N THR A 235 -1.57 17.17 9.23
CA THR A 235 -0.80 16.35 8.29
C THR A 235 -1.35 14.97 7.99
N SER A 236 -1.03 14.49 6.79
CA SER A 236 -1.41 13.20 6.22
C SER A 236 -0.34 12.11 6.37
N PHE A 237 0.91 12.44 6.74
CA PHE A 237 1.96 11.42 6.91
C PHE A 237 1.67 10.48 8.09
N LEU A 238 2.43 9.39 8.15
CA LEU A 238 2.64 8.66 9.38
C LEU A 238 3.35 9.56 10.41
N VAL A 239 2.80 9.66 11.63
CA VAL A 239 3.35 10.48 12.72
C VAL A 239 3.67 9.62 13.94
N ILE A 240 4.95 9.46 14.28
CA ILE A 240 5.38 8.73 15.49
C ILE A 240 5.29 9.65 16.71
N LYS A 241 4.59 9.20 17.76
CA LYS A 241 4.32 10.01 18.96
C LYS A 241 5.43 9.88 20.01
N HIS A 242 5.38 10.76 21.01
CA HIS A 242 6.06 10.63 22.30
C HIS A 242 5.35 11.55 23.30
N TYR A 243 5.21 11.09 24.54
CA TYR A 243 4.55 11.81 25.64
C TYR A 243 5.56 12.06 26.77
N LEU A 244 5.16 12.61 27.92
CA LEU A 244 6.07 12.89 29.05
C LEU A 244 5.26 12.94 30.37
N THR A 245 5.42 12.04 31.39
CA THR A 245 5.42 12.27 32.88
C THR A 245 5.47 11.09 33.90
N GLN A 246 5.91 11.42 35.14
CA GLN A 246 6.09 10.68 36.44
C GLN A 246 7.26 9.65 36.65
N VAL A 247 7.64 9.17 37.85
CA VAL A 247 7.56 9.72 39.25
C VAL A 247 8.95 10.19 39.73
N ASN A 248 9.97 9.29 39.85
CA ASN A 248 11.38 9.64 40.14
C ASN A 248 11.96 10.71 39.20
N TYR A 249 11.29 10.87 38.06
CA TYR A 249 11.39 12.05 37.22
C TYR A 249 9.95 12.41 36.84
N PRO A 250 9.31 13.40 37.49
CA PRO A 250 7.92 13.77 37.25
C PRO A 250 7.56 14.04 35.78
N ALA A 251 8.52 14.08 34.84
CA ALA A 251 8.38 14.55 33.47
C ALA A 251 8.75 13.57 32.31
N ALA A 252 8.64 12.22 32.44
CA ALA A 252 8.90 11.24 31.35
C ALA A 252 7.76 10.20 31.10
N CYS A 253 7.33 9.98 29.85
CA CYS A 253 6.03 9.45 29.33
C CYS A 253 5.30 8.30 30.03
N ASN A 254 6.02 7.51 30.81
CA ASN A 254 5.75 6.11 31.05
C ASN A 254 5.70 5.82 32.54
N ALA A 255 5.09 6.71 33.32
CA ALA A 255 4.71 6.41 34.67
C ALA A 255 3.20 6.27 34.82
N ALA A 256 2.76 6.02 36.05
CA ALA A 256 1.38 5.73 36.37
C ALA A 256 0.65 7.03 36.73
N GLU A 257 -0.26 7.47 35.86
CA GLU A 257 -1.16 8.61 36.12
C GLU A 257 -2.46 8.12 36.83
N THR A 258 -2.82 6.84 36.67
CA THR A 258 -4.00 6.20 37.28
C THR A 258 -3.64 4.85 37.92
N LEU A 259 -4.15 4.61 39.13
CA LEU A 259 -4.07 3.34 39.87
C LEU A 259 -5.44 2.65 39.91
N LEU A 260 -5.52 1.43 39.38
CA LEU A 260 -6.68 0.57 39.52
C LEU A 260 -6.46 -0.45 40.63
N ILE A 261 -7.39 -0.55 41.57
CA ILE A 261 -7.33 -1.48 42.70
C ILE A 261 -8.55 -2.41 42.70
N SER A 262 -8.32 -3.72 42.78
CA SER A 262 -9.43 -4.68 42.88
C SER A 262 -10.15 -4.54 44.22
N ARG A 263 -11.48 -4.53 44.19
CA ARG A 263 -12.37 -4.55 45.36
C ARG A 263 -11.99 -5.64 46.38
N SER A 264 -11.49 -6.78 45.91
CA SER A 264 -11.05 -7.91 46.75
C SER A 264 -9.88 -7.61 47.69
N ILE A 265 -9.01 -6.65 47.35
CA ILE A 265 -7.82 -6.26 48.15
C ILE A 265 -7.94 -4.84 48.72
N LEU A 266 -9.03 -4.13 48.43
CA LEU A 266 -9.24 -2.72 48.79
C LEU A 266 -9.06 -2.46 50.29
N SER A 267 -9.70 -3.27 51.14
CA SER A 267 -9.69 -3.09 52.59
C SER A 267 -8.33 -3.38 53.26
N SER A 268 -7.44 -4.12 52.59
CA SER A 268 -6.13 -4.52 53.12
C SER A 268 -4.97 -3.70 52.55
N HIS A 269 -5.07 -3.26 51.29
CA HIS A 269 -3.95 -2.64 50.57
C HIS A 269 -4.11 -1.13 50.32
N LEU A 270 -5.33 -0.57 50.36
CA LEU A 270 -5.54 0.86 50.06
C LEU A 270 -4.79 1.78 51.02
N LEU A 271 -4.93 1.57 52.34
CA LEU A 271 -4.33 2.47 53.34
C LEU A 271 -2.79 2.46 53.31
N PRO A 272 -2.09 1.31 53.20
CA PRO A 272 -0.64 1.28 52.96
C PRO A 272 -0.21 2.01 51.68
N LEU A 273 -0.94 1.84 50.57
CA LEU A 273 -0.63 2.49 49.29
C LEU A 273 -0.82 4.02 49.38
N VAL A 274 -1.96 4.47 49.91
CA VAL A 274 -2.24 5.90 50.14
C VAL A 274 -1.14 6.52 51.01
N THR A 275 -0.77 5.87 52.12
CA THR A 275 0.29 6.35 53.02
C THR A 275 1.65 6.46 52.32
N ALA A 276 2.02 5.45 51.53
CA ALA A 276 3.28 5.45 50.78
C ALA A 276 3.32 6.55 49.70
N LEU A 277 2.22 6.80 49.00
CA LEU A 277 2.10 7.85 47.98
C LEU A 277 2.10 9.26 48.61
N GLN A 278 1.38 9.45 49.72
CA GLN A 278 1.38 10.73 50.47
C GLN A 278 2.76 11.06 51.05
N ASN A 279 3.50 10.07 51.56
CA ASN A 279 4.89 10.26 52.02
C ASN A 279 5.85 10.70 50.89
N ASN A 280 5.47 10.50 49.61
CA ASN A 280 6.17 11.00 48.44
C ASN A 280 5.54 12.28 47.85
N ASN A 281 4.69 12.97 48.62
CA ASN A 281 3.97 14.20 48.27
C ASN A 281 2.96 14.08 47.11
N VAL A 282 2.50 12.86 46.77
CA VAL A 282 1.51 12.66 45.71
C VAL A 282 0.11 13.08 46.19
N LEU A 283 -0.57 13.91 45.40
CA LEU A 283 -1.99 14.24 45.55
C LEU A 283 -2.86 13.13 44.94
N LEU A 284 -3.79 12.57 45.71
CA LEU A 284 -4.61 11.45 45.25
C LEU A 284 -6.06 11.87 44.96
N HIS A 285 -6.52 11.60 43.74
CA HIS A 285 -7.91 11.77 43.31
C HIS A 285 -8.63 10.43 43.43
N LEU A 286 -9.31 10.21 44.56
CA LEU A 286 -9.95 8.92 44.89
C LEU A 286 -11.40 8.85 44.42
N ASP A 287 -11.81 7.75 43.79
CA ASP A 287 -13.22 7.50 43.52
C ASP A 287 -14.07 7.35 44.80
N LYS A 288 -15.39 7.34 44.66
CA LYS A 288 -16.32 7.30 45.80
C LYS A 288 -16.13 6.06 46.69
N GLU A 289 -15.77 4.91 46.11
CA GLU A 289 -15.62 3.65 46.86
C GLU A 289 -14.31 3.67 47.67
N SER A 290 -13.18 4.00 47.03
CA SER A 290 -11.88 4.11 47.71
C SER A 290 -11.85 5.26 48.74
N PHE A 291 -12.42 6.42 48.42
CA PHE A 291 -12.54 7.54 49.37
C PHE A 291 -13.32 7.13 50.63
N SER A 292 -14.40 6.36 50.49
CA SER A 292 -15.21 5.88 51.63
C SER A 292 -14.49 4.90 52.57
N GLN A 293 -13.41 4.26 52.10
CA GLN A 293 -12.64 3.28 52.89
C GLN A 293 -11.55 3.94 53.74
N LEU A 294 -11.23 5.22 53.52
CA LEU A 294 -10.24 5.94 54.32
C LEU A 294 -10.71 6.12 55.76
N ARG A 295 -9.87 5.69 56.71
CA ARG A 295 -10.09 5.86 58.16
C ARG A 295 -9.01 6.74 58.76
N SER A 296 -9.42 7.69 59.59
CA SER A 296 -8.55 8.69 60.22
C SER A 296 -7.39 8.07 61.02
N PRO A 297 -6.19 8.69 61.08
CA PRO A 297 -5.82 9.96 60.46
C PRO A 297 -5.09 9.79 59.12
N TYR A 298 -5.53 10.54 58.10
CA TYR A 298 -4.86 10.71 56.82
C TYR A 298 -4.81 12.21 56.49
N ASP A 299 -3.81 12.65 55.74
CA ASP A 299 -3.67 14.06 55.36
C ASP A 299 -4.75 14.44 54.33
N THR A 300 -5.74 15.22 54.75
CA THR A 300 -6.84 15.68 53.91
C THR A 300 -6.42 16.76 52.90
N SER A 301 -5.25 17.37 53.04
CA SER A 301 -4.73 18.34 52.07
C SER A 301 -4.19 17.69 50.78
N ARG A 302 -3.92 16.38 50.82
CA ARG A 302 -3.37 15.57 49.72
C ARG A 302 -4.34 14.52 49.18
N ILE A 303 -5.64 14.66 49.46
CA ILE A 303 -6.68 13.76 48.95
C ILE A 303 -7.87 14.59 48.44
N GLN A 304 -8.32 14.31 47.23
CA GLN A 304 -9.51 14.89 46.62
C GLN A 304 -10.45 13.78 46.13
N LEU A 305 -11.72 14.13 45.92
CA LEU A 305 -12.68 13.22 45.30
C LEU A 305 -12.52 13.30 43.78
N CYS A 306 -12.32 12.15 43.15
CA CYS A 306 -12.12 12.01 41.71
C CYS A 306 -13.38 12.45 40.92
N VAL A 307 -13.18 13.27 39.90
CA VAL A 307 -14.17 13.59 38.85
C VAL A 307 -13.89 12.75 37.59
N PRO A 308 -14.89 12.46 36.73
CA PRO A 308 -14.70 11.57 35.57
C PRO A 308 -13.51 11.96 34.68
N GLU A 309 -13.29 13.26 34.50
CA GLU A 309 -12.23 13.84 33.67
C GLU A 309 -10.82 13.50 34.18
N ASN A 310 -10.64 13.16 35.47
CA ASN A 310 -9.35 12.77 36.03
C ASN A 310 -8.81 11.47 35.40
N PHE A 311 -9.67 10.56 34.96
CA PHE A 311 -9.22 9.30 34.34
C PHE A 311 -8.68 9.50 32.91
N ASP A 312 -9.12 10.57 32.23
CA ASP A 312 -8.64 10.97 30.89
C ASP A 312 -7.51 12.03 30.97
N THR A 313 -7.06 12.39 32.17
CA THR A 313 -6.06 13.44 32.41
C THR A 313 -4.66 12.87 32.59
N GLU A 314 -3.72 13.39 31.79
CA GLU A 314 -2.26 13.25 32.00
C GLU A 314 -1.86 14.40 32.94
N PHE A 315 -1.61 14.14 34.24
CA PHE A 315 -1.49 15.20 35.28
C PHE A 315 -0.19 15.98 35.18
N LEU A 316 0.87 15.30 34.75
CA LEU A 316 2.21 15.84 34.54
C LEU A 316 3.00 16.31 35.78
N ASP A 317 2.47 16.07 36.97
CA ASP A 317 3.05 16.43 38.27
C ASP A 317 2.77 15.30 39.28
N LEU A 318 3.13 15.47 40.56
CA LEU A 318 2.88 14.53 41.66
C LEU A 318 1.39 14.43 42.04
N GLU A 319 0.56 13.97 41.11
CA GLU A 319 -0.85 13.66 41.28
C GLU A 319 -1.19 12.27 40.70
N MET A 320 -2.23 11.60 41.19
CA MET A 320 -2.64 10.29 40.67
C MET A 320 -4.14 10.05 40.89
N ALA A 321 -4.85 9.58 39.86
CA ALA A 321 -6.23 9.11 40.00
C ALA A 321 -6.28 7.68 40.54
N VAL A 322 -7.26 7.35 41.39
CA VAL A 322 -7.45 6.00 41.94
C VAL A 322 -8.89 5.55 41.75
N LYS A 323 -9.06 4.37 41.15
CA LYS A 323 -10.38 3.75 40.94
C LYS A 323 -10.43 2.31 41.44
N VAL A 324 -11.54 1.96 42.07
CA VAL A 324 -11.88 0.58 42.41
C VAL A 324 -12.49 -0.11 41.19
N VAL A 325 -12.08 -1.36 40.98
CA VAL A 325 -12.62 -2.27 39.95
C VAL A 325 -13.03 -3.61 40.56
N SER A 326 -14.03 -4.30 40.02
CA SER A 326 -14.43 -5.63 40.48
C SER A 326 -13.33 -6.67 40.25
N ASP A 327 -12.78 -6.67 39.03
CA ASP A 327 -11.96 -7.76 38.49
C ASP A 327 -11.02 -7.24 37.37
N VAL A 328 -10.35 -8.18 36.69
CA VAL A 328 -9.41 -7.89 35.60
C VAL A 328 -10.10 -7.45 34.31
N GLU A 329 -11.35 -7.83 34.07
CA GLU A 329 -12.08 -7.46 32.85
C GLU A 329 -12.52 -6.00 32.92
N GLU A 330 -13.04 -5.55 34.08
CA GLU A 330 -13.29 -4.11 34.31
C GLU A 330 -11.99 -3.30 34.22
N ALA A 331 -10.87 -3.80 34.75
CA ALA A 331 -9.57 -3.14 34.65
C ALA A 331 -9.11 -2.97 33.20
N ILE A 332 -9.19 -4.03 32.39
CA ILE A 332 -8.89 -4.00 30.95
C ILE A 332 -9.80 -3.02 30.23
N GLN A 333 -11.11 -3.05 30.53
CA GLN A 333 -12.09 -2.19 29.87
C GLN A 333 -11.86 -0.71 30.19
N HIS A 334 -11.51 -0.39 31.44
CA HIS A 334 -11.15 0.97 31.85
C HIS A 334 -9.87 1.45 31.14
N ILE A 335 -8.79 0.67 31.18
CA ILE A 335 -7.52 0.99 30.48
C ILE A 335 -7.74 1.21 28.98
N ASN A 336 -8.51 0.35 28.32
CA ASN A 336 -8.77 0.46 26.88
C ASN A 336 -9.66 1.66 26.51
N SER A 337 -10.41 2.21 27.46
CA SER A 337 -11.33 3.35 27.25
C SER A 337 -10.66 4.70 27.56
N HIS A 338 -9.87 4.77 28.63
CA HIS A 338 -9.27 6.02 29.14
C HIS A 338 -7.76 6.14 28.90
N GLY A 339 -7.05 5.00 28.81
CA GLY A 339 -5.60 4.98 28.68
C GLY A 339 -5.08 5.52 27.35
N SER A 340 -3.94 6.22 27.39
CA SER A 340 -3.25 6.78 26.22
C SER A 340 -2.64 5.74 25.25
N LYS A 341 -2.84 4.46 25.55
CA LYS A 341 -2.26 3.29 24.86
C LYS A 341 -0.73 3.25 24.87
N HIS A 342 -0.13 3.92 25.87
CA HIS A 342 1.31 3.98 26.04
C HIS A 342 1.85 2.77 26.79
N THR A 343 1.69 2.71 28.12
CA THR A 343 2.23 1.62 28.92
C THR A 343 1.39 1.38 30.16
N ASP A 344 0.95 0.13 30.30
CA ASP A 344 0.03 -0.30 31.34
C ASP A 344 0.57 -1.57 32.00
N ALA A 345 0.33 -1.74 33.30
CA ALA A 345 0.94 -2.82 34.08
C ALA A 345 -0.05 -3.47 35.05
N ILE A 346 0.04 -4.79 35.20
CA ILE A 346 -0.64 -5.56 36.24
C ILE A 346 0.35 -6.05 37.29
N VAL A 347 -0.03 -5.91 38.57
CA VAL A 347 0.66 -6.55 39.69
C VAL A 347 -0.22 -7.70 40.19
N THR A 348 0.23 -8.94 40.01
CA THR A 348 -0.49 -10.13 40.45
C THR A 348 0.43 -11.36 40.55
N GLU A 349 0.11 -12.27 41.47
CA GLU A 349 0.72 -13.60 41.52
C GLU A 349 -0.06 -14.64 40.68
N ASN A 350 -1.28 -14.31 40.25
CA ASN A 350 -2.09 -15.21 39.42
C ASN A 350 -1.70 -15.11 37.94
N GLU A 351 -0.99 -16.12 37.47
CA GLU A 351 -0.52 -16.21 36.08
C GLU A 351 -1.65 -16.20 35.04
N GLN A 352 -2.84 -16.75 35.34
CA GLN A 352 -3.98 -16.71 34.43
C GLN A 352 -4.52 -15.28 34.29
N THR A 353 -4.67 -14.58 35.42
CA THR A 353 -5.06 -13.15 35.43
C THR A 353 -4.06 -12.29 34.68
N ALA A 354 -2.75 -12.51 34.88
CA ALA A 354 -1.69 -11.84 34.13
C ALA A 354 -1.81 -12.10 32.62
N LYS A 355 -1.99 -13.37 32.21
CA LYS A 355 -2.16 -13.74 30.80
C LYS A 355 -3.41 -13.13 30.14
N ILE A 356 -4.50 -12.95 30.89
CA ILE A 356 -5.71 -12.26 30.41
C ILE A 356 -5.43 -10.78 30.21
N PHE A 357 -4.84 -10.10 31.21
CA PHE A 357 -4.46 -8.69 31.13
C PHE A 357 -3.50 -8.40 29.96
N MET A 358 -2.42 -9.17 29.86
CA MET A 358 -1.39 -9.05 28.82
C MET A 358 -1.92 -9.24 27.38
N ARG A 359 -3.11 -9.83 27.21
CA ARG A 359 -3.80 -10.00 25.91
C ARG A 359 -4.93 -9.00 25.69
N GLY A 360 -5.61 -8.58 26.76
CA GLY A 360 -6.78 -7.72 26.69
C GLY A 360 -6.46 -6.22 26.59
N VAL A 361 -5.33 -5.78 27.16
CA VAL A 361 -4.92 -4.37 27.12
C VAL A 361 -4.31 -3.99 25.76
N ASP A 362 -4.90 -3.00 25.10
CA ASP A 362 -4.48 -2.45 23.81
C ASP A 362 -3.49 -1.28 23.98
N ALA A 363 -2.40 -1.51 24.72
CA ALA A 363 -1.31 -0.55 24.90
C ALA A 363 -0.06 -0.93 24.08
N ALA A 364 0.90 -0.01 23.99
CA ALA A 364 2.16 -0.24 23.30
C ALA A 364 3.16 -1.05 24.14
N GLY A 365 3.14 -0.89 25.46
CA GLY A 365 3.75 -1.81 26.43
C GLY A 365 2.69 -2.32 27.40
N VAL A 366 2.64 -3.63 27.62
CA VAL A 366 1.79 -4.25 28.66
C VAL A 366 2.71 -5.08 29.54
N TYR A 367 2.71 -4.83 30.85
CA TYR A 367 3.67 -5.46 31.78
C TYR A 367 3.00 -6.26 32.89
N TRP A 368 3.72 -7.28 33.36
CA TRP A 368 3.37 -8.08 34.53
C TRP A 368 4.49 -7.94 35.58
N ASN A 369 4.13 -7.50 36.78
CA ASN A 369 5.03 -7.33 37.93
C ASN A 369 6.27 -6.46 37.65
N ALA A 370 6.19 -5.52 36.71
CA ALA A 370 7.25 -4.59 36.36
C ALA A 370 6.73 -3.15 36.23
N SER A 371 7.58 -2.17 36.55
CA SER A 371 7.23 -0.75 36.45
C SER A 371 7.02 -0.32 34.99
N THR A 372 5.98 0.49 34.75
CA THR A 372 5.73 1.17 33.45
C THR A 372 6.95 1.94 32.94
N ARG A 373 7.85 2.39 33.84
CA ARG A 373 9.10 3.08 33.48
C ARG A 373 10.08 2.22 32.67
N PHE A 374 9.88 0.92 32.52
CA PHE A 374 10.68 0.09 31.61
C PHE A 374 10.40 0.37 30.12
N ALA A 375 9.35 1.12 29.76
CA ALA A 375 9.01 1.48 28.37
C ALA A 375 9.96 2.53 27.77
N ASP A 376 11.19 2.14 27.49
CA ASP A 376 12.29 3.01 27.08
C ASP A 376 13.24 2.22 26.18
N GLY A 377 13.68 2.81 25.07
CA GLY A 377 14.48 2.09 24.07
C GLY A 377 15.82 1.58 24.59
N PHE A 378 16.48 2.29 25.51
CA PHE A 378 17.72 1.81 26.13
C PHE A 378 17.44 0.62 27.05
N ARG A 379 16.37 0.68 27.85
CA ARG A 379 15.96 -0.40 28.76
C ARG A 379 15.51 -1.66 28.04
N TYR A 380 14.99 -1.50 26.82
CA TYR A 380 14.64 -2.61 25.92
C TYR A 380 15.85 -3.19 25.17
N GLY A 381 17.04 -2.60 25.29
CA GLY A 381 18.25 -3.05 24.59
C GLY A 381 18.36 -2.57 23.14
N PHE A 382 17.56 -1.58 22.70
CA PHE A 382 17.63 -1.02 21.35
C PHE A 382 18.82 -0.07 21.14
N GLY A 383 19.55 0.26 22.21
CA GLY A 383 20.75 1.13 22.20
C GLY A 383 20.45 2.62 22.01
N ALA A 384 19.35 2.99 21.37
CA ALA A 384 18.82 4.35 21.29
C ALA A 384 17.33 4.35 20.87
N GLU A 385 16.66 5.50 20.99
CA GLU A 385 15.29 5.71 20.49
C GLU A 385 15.08 7.10 19.88
N VAL A 386 14.21 7.19 18.86
CA VAL A 386 13.68 8.47 18.32
C VAL A 386 12.40 8.93 18.99
N GLY A 387 11.64 8.02 19.63
CA GLY A 387 10.25 8.26 20.04
C GLY A 387 9.65 7.05 20.77
N VAL A 388 8.42 7.19 21.26
CA VAL A 388 7.64 6.06 21.81
C VAL A 388 6.24 6.09 21.21
N SER A 389 6.02 5.24 20.20
CA SER A 389 4.82 5.26 19.39
C SER A 389 3.66 4.53 20.07
N THR A 390 2.52 5.22 20.21
CA THR A 390 1.25 4.59 20.64
C THR A 390 0.36 4.17 19.46
N ASN A 391 0.81 4.41 18.21
CA ASN A 391 0.09 4.01 17.00
C ASN A 391 0.08 2.47 16.84
N LYS A 392 -0.89 1.96 16.08
CA LYS A 392 -0.99 0.52 15.74
C LYS A 392 -0.27 0.12 14.45
N THR A 393 0.13 1.09 13.63
CA THR A 393 0.74 0.88 12.32
C THR A 393 2.23 1.21 12.35
N HIS A 394 3.00 0.52 11.49
CA HIS A 394 4.44 0.66 11.33
C HIS A 394 5.27 0.28 12.57
N ALA A 395 5.31 1.12 13.59
CA ALA A 395 6.06 0.91 14.83
C ALA A 395 5.20 1.27 16.06
N ARG A 396 5.31 0.45 17.11
CA ARG A 396 4.57 0.59 18.38
C ARG A 396 5.51 0.29 19.54
N GLY A 397 5.44 1.09 20.60
CA GLY A 397 6.40 1.08 21.71
C GLY A 397 7.61 1.99 21.44
N PRO A 398 8.70 1.85 22.21
CA PRO A 398 9.94 2.59 21.95
C PRO A 398 10.43 2.35 20.53
N VAL A 399 10.76 3.42 19.82
CA VAL A 399 11.11 3.39 18.39
C VAL A 399 12.62 3.48 18.27
N GLY A 400 13.28 2.32 18.20
CA GLY A 400 14.70 2.19 17.89
C GLY A 400 14.97 2.20 16.38
N LEU A 401 16.12 1.63 16.01
CA LEU A 401 16.61 1.58 14.63
C LEU A 401 15.63 0.88 13.66
N GLU A 402 14.99 -0.21 14.08
CA GLU A 402 14.01 -0.95 13.28
C GLU A 402 12.77 -0.11 12.91
N GLY A 403 12.36 0.81 13.79
CA GLY A 403 11.23 1.70 13.54
C GLY A 403 11.50 2.80 12.51
N LEU A 404 12.74 2.90 12.01
CA LEU A 404 13.14 3.75 10.89
C LEU A 404 13.30 2.97 9.57
N LEU A 405 12.86 1.71 9.55
CA LEU A 405 12.88 0.82 8.41
C LEU A 405 11.46 0.46 7.97
N ILE A 406 11.32 0.20 6.67
CA ILE A 406 10.20 -0.52 6.07
C ILE A 406 10.77 -1.77 5.38
N TYR A 407 9.96 -2.42 4.54
CA TYR A 407 10.42 -3.49 3.68
C TYR A 407 10.02 -3.26 2.23
N LYS A 408 10.81 -3.84 1.32
CA LYS A 408 10.50 -3.96 -0.11
C LYS A 408 10.63 -5.42 -0.53
N TYR A 409 9.92 -5.80 -1.58
CA TYR A 409 10.11 -7.12 -2.20
C TYR A 409 11.15 -7.02 -3.32
N LYS A 410 12.08 -7.96 -3.35
CA LYS A 410 12.99 -8.21 -4.47
C LYS A 410 12.62 -9.55 -5.08
N LEU A 411 12.32 -9.57 -6.37
CA LEU A 411 12.04 -10.77 -7.13
C LEU A 411 13.21 -10.99 -8.09
N CYS A 412 13.96 -12.07 -7.89
CA CYS A 412 15.09 -12.48 -8.71
C CYS A 412 14.61 -13.57 -9.67
N GLY A 413 14.85 -13.42 -10.97
CA GLY A 413 14.38 -14.35 -11.99
C GLY A 413 15.18 -14.26 -13.28
N ASN A 414 15.09 -15.31 -14.10
CA ASN A 414 15.87 -15.48 -15.34
C ASN A 414 15.06 -15.13 -16.61
N GLY A 415 14.25 -14.06 -16.56
CA GLY A 415 13.37 -13.66 -17.67
C GLY A 415 11.92 -14.14 -17.58
N HIS A 416 11.54 -14.78 -16.46
CA HIS A 416 10.19 -15.23 -16.16
C HIS A 416 9.10 -14.21 -16.49
N VAL A 417 8.12 -14.60 -17.32
CA VAL A 417 6.94 -13.78 -17.66
C VAL A 417 5.68 -14.39 -17.06
N VAL A 418 4.73 -13.54 -16.63
CA VAL A 418 3.49 -14.01 -15.97
C VAL A 418 2.68 -14.99 -16.82
N ASN A 419 2.76 -14.89 -18.15
CA ASN A 419 2.12 -15.81 -19.10
C ASN A 419 2.68 -17.25 -19.07
N GLU A 420 3.89 -17.48 -18.57
CA GLU A 420 4.40 -18.84 -18.30
C GLU A 420 3.73 -19.47 -17.07
N PHE A 421 3.18 -18.61 -16.19
CA PHE A 421 2.41 -18.96 -15.00
C PHE A 421 0.90 -18.72 -15.19
N GLU A 422 0.44 -18.36 -16.40
CA GLU A 422 -0.98 -18.24 -16.70
C GLU A 422 -1.61 -19.63 -16.61
N PHE A 423 -2.62 -19.74 -15.75
CA PHE A 423 -3.09 -21.02 -15.25
C PHE A 423 -3.63 -21.95 -16.34
N CYS A 424 -2.89 -23.01 -16.64
CA CYS A 424 -3.54 -24.29 -16.90
C CYS A 424 -4.41 -24.61 -15.67
N HIS A 425 -5.72 -24.78 -15.87
CA HIS A 425 -6.69 -24.99 -14.78
C HIS A 425 -6.30 -26.16 -13.84
N ASP A 426 -5.54 -27.12 -14.36
CA ASP A 426 -5.13 -28.36 -13.70
C ASP A 426 -4.20 -28.18 -12.48
N TYR A 427 -3.39 -27.12 -12.41
CA TYR A 427 -2.47 -26.92 -11.27
C TYR A 427 -3.18 -26.36 -10.04
N LEU A 428 -4.10 -25.42 -10.27
CA LEU A 428 -4.93 -24.80 -9.23
C LEU A 428 -5.86 -25.82 -8.54
N ALA A 429 -6.30 -26.85 -9.26
CA ALA A 429 -7.08 -27.96 -8.71
C ALA A 429 -6.32 -28.83 -7.69
N GLN A 430 -4.98 -28.77 -7.66
CA GLN A 430 -4.14 -29.63 -6.81
C GLN A 430 -3.86 -29.03 -5.42
N ILE A 431 -4.08 -27.72 -5.21
CA ILE A 431 -3.81 -27.05 -3.93
C ILE A 431 -5.06 -27.19 -3.02
N PRO A 432 -5.04 -27.96 -1.91
CA PRO A 432 -6.27 -28.35 -1.20
C PRO A 432 -7.08 -27.18 -0.61
N SER A 433 -6.41 -26.10 -0.20
CA SER A 433 -7.04 -24.89 0.33
C SER A 433 -7.70 -24.05 -0.76
N VAL A 434 -7.09 -23.97 -1.95
CA VAL A 434 -7.61 -23.21 -3.10
C VAL A 434 -8.69 -24.01 -3.84
N ALA A 435 -8.56 -25.34 -3.89
CA ALA A 435 -9.58 -26.25 -4.39
C ALA A 435 -10.94 -26.07 -3.70
N LYS A 436 -11.00 -25.57 -2.47
CA LYS A 436 -12.27 -25.21 -1.79
C LYS A 436 -12.94 -23.96 -2.38
N TYR A 437 -12.16 -23.00 -2.88
CA TYR A 437 -12.66 -21.76 -3.50
C TYR A 437 -12.86 -21.90 -5.02
N LEU A 438 -12.06 -22.74 -5.69
CA LEU A 438 -12.29 -23.19 -7.07
C LEU A 438 -13.46 -24.18 -7.20
N LYS A 439 -13.94 -24.72 -6.07
CA LYS A 439 -15.21 -25.46 -5.96
C LYS A 439 -16.45 -24.57 -5.96
N MET A 440 -16.33 -23.29 -6.33
CA MET A 440 -17.37 -22.70 -7.17
C MET A 440 -17.04 -23.09 -8.61
N PRO A 441 -17.66 -24.15 -9.17
CA PRO A 441 -17.49 -24.42 -10.58
C PRO A 441 -17.91 -23.15 -11.34
N ASN A 442 -17.07 -22.70 -12.27
CA ASN A 442 -17.65 -22.33 -13.56
C ASN A 442 -18.53 -23.54 -13.90
N GLN A 443 -19.84 -23.35 -13.89
CA GLN A 443 -20.73 -24.35 -14.46
C GLN A 443 -20.10 -24.72 -15.79
N GLU A 444 -19.96 -26.02 -16.06
CA GLU A 444 -19.91 -26.48 -17.44
C GLU A 444 -21.10 -25.78 -18.09
N ALA A 445 -20.82 -24.75 -18.89
CA ALA A 445 -21.85 -24.07 -19.62
C ALA A 445 -22.25 -25.09 -20.68
N GLN A 446 -23.22 -25.94 -20.30
CA GLN A 446 -23.73 -27.00 -21.15
C GLN A 446 -23.98 -26.37 -22.50
N THR A 447 -23.20 -26.78 -23.49
CA THR A 447 -23.28 -26.16 -24.81
C THR A 447 -24.71 -26.30 -25.28
N THR A 448 -25.25 -25.22 -25.84
CA THR A 448 -26.68 -25.15 -26.19
C THR A 448 -27.07 -26.42 -26.94
N PRO A 449 -28.01 -27.23 -26.44
CA PRO A 449 -28.41 -28.47 -27.10
C PRO A 449 -28.76 -28.18 -28.56
N ILE A 450 -28.18 -28.94 -29.49
CA ILE A 450 -28.29 -28.62 -30.93
C ILE A 450 -29.75 -28.53 -31.42
N LYS A 451 -30.65 -29.29 -30.78
CA LYS A 451 -32.10 -29.27 -30.99
C LYS A 451 -32.76 -27.91 -30.74
N ASP A 452 -32.19 -27.12 -29.83
CA ASP A 452 -32.65 -25.78 -29.47
C ASP A 452 -32.19 -24.72 -30.50
N LEU A 453 -31.26 -25.10 -31.39
CA LEU A 453 -30.80 -24.30 -32.52
C LEU A 453 -31.42 -24.76 -33.85
N GLU A 454 -31.58 -26.07 -34.06
CA GLU A 454 -32.12 -26.68 -35.30
C GLU A 454 -33.42 -26.04 -35.79
N ASN A 455 -34.35 -25.77 -34.87
CA ASN A 455 -35.69 -25.28 -35.18
C ASN A 455 -35.79 -23.76 -35.34
N ILE A 456 -34.71 -23.01 -35.11
CA ILE A 456 -34.69 -21.55 -35.29
C ILE A 456 -34.93 -21.22 -36.77
N THR A 457 -35.75 -20.20 -37.02
CA THR A 457 -36.10 -19.76 -38.38
C THR A 457 -35.30 -18.51 -38.73
N LEU A 458 -34.44 -18.60 -39.75
CA LEU A 458 -33.63 -17.50 -40.24
C LEU A 458 -34.22 -16.95 -41.55
N THR A 459 -34.01 -15.67 -41.82
CA THR A 459 -34.33 -15.03 -43.10
C THR A 459 -33.05 -14.74 -43.89
N ASP A 460 -33.00 -15.08 -45.18
CA ASP A 460 -31.94 -14.60 -46.09
C ASP A 460 -32.23 -13.16 -46.50
N LEU A 461 -31.22 -12.29 -46.36
CA LEU A 461 -31.33 -10.86 -46.64
C LEU A 461 -31.31 -10.53 -48.14
N LYS A 462 -30.98 -11.49 -49.01
CA LYS A 462 -30.95 -11.30 -50.47
C LYS A 462 -32.32 -11.43 -51.11
N ASP A 463 -33.14 -12.37 -50.65
CA ASP A 463 -34.43 -12.72 -51.27
C ASP A 463 -35.60 -12.77 -50.28
N ASN A 464 -35.37 -12.50 -48.99
CA ASN A 464 -36.35 -12.61 -47.89
C ASN A 464 -36.94 -14.02 -47.70
N SER A 465 -36.34 -15.06 -48.28
CA SER A 465 -36.72 -16.45 -48.01
C SER A 465 -36.43 -16.83 -46.56
N THR A 466 -37.21 -17.76 -46.01
CA THR A 466 -37.03 -18.25 -44.63
C THR A 466 -36.70 -19.73 -44.62
N PHE A 467 -35.76 -20.13 -43.77
CA PHE A 467 -35.28 -21.51 -43.67
C PHE A 467 -34.90 -21.87 -42.23
N LYS A 468 -34.73 -23.17 -41.96
CA LYS A 468 -34.33 -23.68 -40.64
C LYS A 468 -32.82 -23.60 -40.46
N ALA A 469 -32.37 -23.12 -39.30
CA ALA A 469 -30.97 -22.91 -39.01
C ALA A 469 -30.11 -24.18 -39.09
N SER A 470 -30.71 -25.37 -38.95
CA SER A 470 -30.06 -26.66 -39.23
C SER A 470 -29.36 -26.73 -40.61
N ALA A 471 -29.89 -26.04 -41.62
CA ALA A 471 -29.27 -25.96 -42.95
C ALA A 471 -27.92 -25.21 -42.98
N LEU A 472 -27.56 -24.49 -41.91
CA LEU A 472 -26.25 -23.84 -41.79
C LEU A 472 -25.13 -24.88 -41.62
N TRP A 473 -25.38 -25.96 -40.89
CA TRP A 473 -24.37 -26.98 -40.53
C TRP A 473 -24.69 -28.39 -41.05
N GLN A 474 -25.64 -28.53 -41.97
CA GLN A 474 -26.03 -29.83 -42.54
C GLN A 474 -24.90 -30.47 -43.37
N ASP A 475 -24.33 -29.72 -44.32
CA ASP A 475 -23.35 -30.24 -45.30
C ASP A 475 -21.89 -29.95 -44.94
N SER A 476 -21.66 -29.12 -43.92
CA SER A 476 -20.33 -28.80 -43.36
C SER A 476 -20.44 -28.30 -41.93
N PRO A 477 -19.37 -28.36 -41.12
CA PRO A 477 -19.33 -27.66 -39.83
C PRO A 477 -19.46 -26.13 -40.02
N ALA A 478 -19.99 -25.43 -39.01
CA ALA A 478 -20.25 -24.00 -39.09
C ALA A 478 -19.67 -23.20 -37.90
N LEU A 479 -19.11 -22.03 -38.19
CA LEU A 479 -18.84 -20.96 -37.23
C LEU A 479 -19.95 -19.92 -37.39
N VAL A 480 -20.74 -19.72 -36.34
CA VAL A 480 -21.89 -18.80 -36.33
C VAL A 480 -21.60 -17.66 -35.36
N PHE A 481 -21.33 -16.47 -35.90
CA PHE A 481 -21.13 -15.24 -35.14
C PHE A 481 -22.48 -14.56 -34.90
N VAL A 482 -22.89 -14.48 -33.63
CA VAL A 482 -24.16 -13.88 -33.20
C VAL A 482 -23.89 -12.41 -32.89
N VAL A 483 -24.05 -11.58 -33.92
CA VAL A 483 -23.60 -10.18 -33.93
C VAL A 483 -24.55 -9.33 -33.10
N ARG A 484 -24.07 -8.83 -31.95
CA ARG A 484 -24.82 -7.92 -31.08
C ARG A 484 -25.40 -6.73 -31.83
N ARG A 485 -24.58 -6.02 -32.61
CA ARG A 485 -25.04 -4.87 -33.40
C ARG A 485 -24.14 -4.56 -34.61
N PRO A 486 -24.62 -4.59 -35.87
CA PRO A 486 -23.81 -4.35 -37.07
C PRO A 486 -23.29 -2.90 -37.18
N GLY A 487 -24.01 -1.92 -36.62
CA GLY A 487 -23.54 -0.53 -36.51
C GLY A 487 -22.43 -0.30 -35.47
N CYS A 488 -22.24 -1.20 -34.50
CA CYS A 488 -21.34 -0.98 -33.37
C CYS A 488 -19.87 -1.21 -33.75
N ASN A 489 -19.02 -0.24 -33.38
CA ASN A 489 -17.56 -0.30 -33.56
C ASN A 489 -16.92 -1.57 -32.97
N LEU A 490 -17.35 -2.02 -31.79
CA LEU A 490 -16.84 -3.23 -31.12
C LEU A 490 -17.15 -4.51 -31.93
N CYS A 491 -18.39 -4.64 -32.43
CA CYS A 491 -18.80 -5.79 -33.22
C CYS A 491 -18.16 -5.80 -34.62
N ARG A 492 -17.87 -4.61 -35.18
CA ARG A 492 -17.12 -4.45 -36.43
C ARG A 492 -15.66 -4.86 -36.28
N GLU A 493 -15.00 -4.55 -35.16
CA GLU A 493 -13.63 -5.01 -34.88
C GLU A 493 -13.55 -6.53 -34.76
N GLU A 494 -14.47 -7.15 -34.01
CA GLU A 494 -14.52 -8.61 -33.90
C GLU A 494 -14.82 -9.28 -35.26
N SER A 495 -15.70 -8.68 -36.06
CA SER A 495 -15.96 -9.12 -37.43
C SER A 495 -14.71 -9.09 -38.31
N VAL A 496 -13.93 -8.00 -38.27
CA VAL A 496 -12.65 -7.89 -39.00
C VAL A 496 -11.67 -8.96 -38.53
N LYS A 497 -11.60 -9.22 -37.21
CA LYS A 497 -10.76 -10.26 -36.63
C LYS A 497 -11.14 -11.65 -37.14
N TYR A 498 -12.43 -12.02 -37.23
CA TYR A 498 -12.82 -13.29 -37.83
C TYR A 498 -12.56 -13.32 -39.35
N ALA A 499 -12.90 -12.25 -40.06
CA ALA A 499 -12.77 -12.16 -41.51
C ALA A 499 -11.31 -12.24 -42.00
N SER A 500 -10.33 -11.74 -41.24
CA SER A 500 -8.91 -11.82 -41.61
C SER A 500 -8.35 -13.26 -41.63
N TYR A 501 -9.01 -14.21 -40.94
CA TYR A 501 -8.66 -15.63 -40.96
C TYR A 501 -9.62 -16.48 -41.82
N ARG A 502 -10.45 -15.86 -42.67
CA ARG A 502 -11.42 -16.56 -43.54
C ARG A 502 -10.78 -17.64 -44.41
N GLU A 503 -9.62 -17.37 -45.01
CA GLU A 503 -8.90 -18.35 -45.86
C GLU A 503 -8.55 -19.63 -45.07
N LEU A 504 -8.12 -19.49 -43.81
CA LEU A 504 -7.83 -20.64 -42.95
C LEU A 504 -9.12 -21.37 -42.53
N ILE A 505 -10.12 -20.63 -42.05
CA ILE A 505 -11.33 -21.20 -41.44
C ILE A 505 -12.25 -21.83 -42.50
N SER A 506 -12.54 -21.08 -43.57
CA SER A 506 -13.43 -21.51 -44.66
C SER A 506 -12.73 -22.44 -45.64
N ASP A 507 -11.61 -22.00 -46.23
CA ASP A 507 -11.13 -22.63 -47.46
C ASP A 507 -10.22 -23.82 -47.13
N LYS A 508 -9.30 -23.64 -46.17
CA LYS A 508 -8.39 -24.69 -45.69
C LYS A 508 -9.07 -25.65 -44.71
N LEU A 509 -9.77 -25.17 -43.68
CA LEU A 509 -10.43 -26.01 -42.67
C LEU A 509 -11.86 -26.43 -43.01
N GLY A 510 -12.49 -25.88 -44.06
CA GLY A 510 -13.82 -26.30 -44.51
C GLY A 510 -14.97 -25.91 -43.58
N VAL A 511 -14.77 -24.94 -42.68
CA VAL A 511 -15.78 -24.49 -41.70
C VAL A 511 -16.53 -23.27 -42.24
N LYS A 512 -17.84 -23.42 -42.42
CA LYS A 512 -18.71 -22.39 -43.00
C LYS A 512 -18.87 -21.22 -42.03
N MET A 513 -18.40 -20.03 -42.42
CA MET A 513 -18.52 -18.82 -41.61
C MET A 513 -19.83 -18.08 -41.90
N VAL A 514 -20.67 -17.93 -40.88
CA VAL A 514 -21.99 -17.27 -40.94
C VAL A 514 -22.10 -16.19 -39.85
N ALA A 515 -22.66 -15.03 -40.20
CA ALA A 515 -23.05 -14.01 -39.23
C ALA A 515 -24.59 -13.95 -39.10
N ILE A 516 -25.09 -13.71 -37.89
CA ILE A 516 -26.52 -13.54 -37.61
C ILE A 516 -26.72 -12.19 -36.92
N VAL A 517 -27.59 -11.35 -37.46
CA VAL A 517 -27.99 -10.04 -36.89
C VAL A 517 -29.49 -10.04 -36.60
N HIS A 518 -29.93 -9.24 -35.61
CA HIS A 518 -31.36 -9.07 -35.28
C HIS A 518 -31.93 -7.68 -35.61
N GLU A 519 -31.09 -6.73 -36.03
CA GLU A 519 -31.53 -5.39 -36.43
C GLU A 519 -30.81 -4.91 -37.70
N ASN A 520 -31.48 -4.05 -38.46
CA ASN A 520 -30.92 -3.33 -39.59
C ASN A 520 -31.45 -1.89 -39.58
N LEU A 521 -30.58 -0.94 -39.27
CA LEU A 521 -30.87 0.50 -39.24
C LEU A 521 -29.98 1.19 -40.26
N ASP A 522 -30.45 2.22 -40.95
CA ASP A 522 -29.64 3.09 -41.82
C ASP A 522 -28.67 2.34 -42.79
N ASN A 523 -29.08 1.18 -43.33
CA ASN A 523 -28.28 0.25 -44.15
C ASN A 523 -27.00 -0.32 -43.48
N GLU A 524 -26.92 -0.29 -42.15
CA GLU A 524 -25.78 -0.79 -41.37
C GLU A 524 -25.43 -2.26 -41.66
N VAL A 525 -26.41 -3.11 -41.99
CA VAL A 525 -26.14 -4.53 -42.32
C VAL A 525 -25.46 -4.69 -43.68
N GLU A 526 -25.82 -3.87 -44.67
CA GLU A 526 -25.16 -3.87 -45.97
C GLU A 526 -23.72 -3.34 -45.85
N GLU A 527 -23.52 -2.24 -45.11
CA GLU A 527 -22.18 -1.74 -44.80
C GLU A 527 -21.37 -2.79 -44.03
N PHE A 528 -21.97 -3.40 -43.00
CA PHE A 528 -21.30 -4.41 -42.18
C PHE A 528 -20.84 -5.60 -43.00
N ASN A 529 -21.70 -6.14 -43.88
CA ASN A 529 -21.30 -7.24 -44.73
C ASN A 529 -20.24 -6.82 -45.76
N LYS A 530 -20.41 -5.66 -46.42
CA LYS A 530 -19.48 -5.21 -47.47
C LYS A 530 -18.09 -4.87 -46.94
N LYS A 531 -17.98 -4.31 -45.73
CA LYS A 531 -16.71 -3.81 -45.17
C LYS A 531 -16.08 -4.74 -44.13
N TYR A 532 -16.85 -5.32 -43.20
CA TYR A 532 -16.25 -5.94 -42.00
C TYR A 532 -16.41 -7.46 -41.92
N TRP A 533 -17.40 -8.06 -42.62
CA TRP A 533 -17.62 -9.51 -42.61
C TRP A 533 -17.23 -10.19 -43.92
N ASN A 534 -17.65 -9.62 -45.05
CA ASN A 534 -17.49 -10.15 -46.41
C ASN A 534 -17.86 -11.64 -46.51
N GLY A 535 -19.13 -11.97 -46.20
CA GLY A 535 -19.55 -13.36 -46.12
C GLY A 535 -21.07 -13.58 -46.11
N VAL A 536 -21.46 -14.77 -45.62
CA VAL A 536 -22.86 -15.15 -45.47
C VAL A 536 -23.41 -14.50 -44.20
N LEU A 537 -24.55 -13.81 -44.31
CA LEU A 537 -25.18 -13.09 -43.21
C LEU A 537 -26.71 -13.29 -43.27
N TYR A 538 -27.30 -13.68 -42.14
CA TYR A 538 -28.74 -13.96 -42.00
C TYR A 538 -29.41 -13.10 -40.94
N TYR A 539 -30.73 -12.99 -41.03
CA TYR A 539 -31.54 -12.20 -40.13
C TYR A 539 -32.40 -13.06 -39.19
N ASP A 540 -32.23 -12.87 -37.89
CA ASP A 540 -33.01 -13.53 -36.82
C ASP A 540 -33.98 -12.52 -36.19
N LYS A 541 -35.18 -12.43 -36.77
CA LYS A 541 -36.24 -11.49 -36.36
C LYS A 541 -36.69 -11.71 -34.92
N GLU A 542 -36.75 -12.97 -34.49
CA GLU A 542 -37.27 -13.38 -33.19
C GLU A 542 -36.18 -13.38 -32.09
N LYS A 543 -34.94 -12.97 -32.43
CA LYS A 543 -33.78 -13.01 -31.52
C LYS A 543 -33.56 -14.40 -30.90
N SER A 544 -33.93 -15.47 -31.61
CA SER A 544 -33.88 -16.84 -31.11
C SER A 544 -32.45 -17.31 -30.80
N PHE A 545 -31.47 -17.02 -31.67
CA PHE A 545 -30.06 -17.31 -31.40
C PHE A 545 -29.53 -16.52 -30.19
N PHE A 546 -29.95 -15.27 -30.05
CA PHE A 546 -29.58 -14.40 -28.92
C PHE A 546 -30.22 -14.86 -27.60
N SER A 547 -31.40 -15.49 -27.67
CA SER A 547 -32.04 -16.13 -26.52
C SER A 547 -31.36 -17.45 -26.16
N SER A 548 -31.13 -18.33 -27.13
CA SER A 548 -30.48 -19.63 -26.95
C SER A 548 -29.05 -19.50 -26.43
N ILE A 549 -28.25 -18.56 -26.98
CA ILE A 549 -26.88 -18.32 -26.50
C ILE A 549 -26.85 -17.78 -25.06
N GLY A 550 -27.94 -17.11 -24.65
CA GLY A 550 -28.22 -16.66 -23.29
C GLY A 550 -28.73 -17.74 -22.33
N GLY A 551 -28.86 -19.00 -22.75
CA GLY A 551 -29.45 -20.07 -21.95
C GLY A 551 -30.97 -20.05 -21.97
N GLY A 552 -31.57 -19.81 -23.15
CA GLY A 552 -33.02 -19.72 -23.36
C GLY A 552 -33.66 -18.39 -22.93
N LYS A 553 -32.84 -17.35 -22.70
CA LYS A 553 -33.30 -15.97 -22.40
C LYS A 553 -32.35 -14.94 -23.01
N ILE A 554 -32.91 -13.94 -23.68
CA ILE A 554 -32.16 -12.78 -24.20
C ILE A 554 -31.38 -12.12 -23.06
N GLN A 555 -30.11 -11.81 -23.32
CA GLN A 555 -29.20 -11.21 -22.35
C GLN A 555 -29.03 -9.73 -22.62
N TYR A 556 -28.99 -8.95 -21.54
CA TYR A 556 -28.96 -7.49 -21.60
C TYR A 556 -27.72 -6.92 -20.90
N GLY A 557 -26.91 -6.17 -21.64
CA GLY A 557 -25.90 -5.27 -21.08
C GLY A 557 -26.56 -3.98 -20.60
N GLY A 558 -26.59 -3.76 -19.28
CA GLY A 558 -27.29 -2.64 -18.68
C GLY A 558 -26.58 -1.29 -18.90
N MET A 559 -27.32 -0.19 -18.77
CA MET A 559 -26.78 1.18 -18.91
C MET A 559 -25.65 1.48 -17.90
N MET A 560 -25.62 0.75 -16.78
CA MET A 560 -24.56 0.81 -15.76
C MET A 560 -23.22 0.21 -16.23
N SER A 561 -23.20 -0.60 -17.30
CA SER A 561 -21.97 -1.20 -17.85
C SER A 561 -20.97 -0.15 -18.38
N PHE A 562 -21.41 1.07 -18.69
CA PHE A 562 -20.51 2.20 -18.98
C PHE A 562 -19.65 2.64 -17.78
N LEU A 563 -20.04 2.31 -16.54
CA LEU A 563 -19.23 2.56 -15.34
C LEU A 563 -18.20 1.45 -15.09
N ASN A 564 -18.26 0.33 -15.84
CA ASN A 564 -17.31 -0.76 -15.71
C ASN A 564 -15.99 -0.39 -16.45
N PRO A 565 -14.83 -0.33 -15.77
CA PRO A 565 -13.56 0.01 -16.40
C PRO A 565 -13.17 -0.89 -17.58
N SER A 566 -13.59 -2.16 -17.57
CA SER A 566 -13.32 -3.11 -18.66
C SER A 566 -14.01 -2.72 -19.96
N VAL A 567 -15.24 -2.17 -19.91
CA VAL A 567 -15.93 -1.70 -21.13
C VAL A 567 -15.21 -0.48 -21.72
N TRP A 568 -14.73 0.43 -20.87
CA TRP A 568 -13.88 1.56 -21.30
C TRP A 568 -12.55 1.10 -21.89
N PHE A 569 -11.93 0.06 -21.33
CA PHE A 569 -10.73 -0.55 -21.88
C PHE A 569 -10.98 -1.12 -23.28
N ASN A 570 -12.06 -1.90 -23.46
CA ASN A 570 -12.44 -2.48 -24.76
C ASN A 570 -12.68 -1.39 -25.82
N ILE A 571 -13.46 -0.34 -25.48
CA ILE A 571 -13.68 0.83 -26.36
C ILE A 571 -12.36 1.54 -26.70
N ARG A 572 -11.43 1.66 -25.75
CA ARG A 572 -10.12 2.30 -25.98
C ARG A 572 -9.16 1.44 -26.81
N GLN A 573 -9.26 0.11 -26.76
CA GLN A 573 -8.52 -0.78 -27.66
C GLN A 573 -9.07 -0.66 -29.09
N ASN A 574 -10.40 -0.70 -29.23
CA ASN A 574 -11.09 -0.53 -30.50
C ASN A 574 -10.66 0.74 -31.25
N MET A 575 -10.57 1.88 -30.55
CA MET A 575 -10.09 3.14 -31.13
C MET A 575 -8.70 3.05 -31.80
N LYS A 576 -7.83 2.13 -31.37
CA LYS A 576 -6.50 1.94 -31.98
C LYS A 576 -6.55 1.22 -33.33
N THR A 577 -7.57 0.39 -33.57
CA THR A 577 -7.73 -0.34 -34.84
C THR A 577 -8.10 0.61 -35.99
N GLY A 578 -8.83 1.69 -35.67
CA GLY A 578 -9.41 2.63 -36.64
C GLY A 578 -10.75 2.17 -37.22
N VAL A 579 -11.36 1.11 -36.69
CA VAL A 579 -12.69 0.65 -37.11
C VAL A 579 -13.76 1.62 -36.60
N SER A 580 -14.46 2.29 -37.52
CA SER A 580 -15.53 3.24 -37.22
C SER A 580 -16.90 2.57 -37.09
N GLY A 581 -17.76 3.16 -36.25
CA GLY A 581 -19.13 2.70 -36.00
C GLY A 581 -19.90 3.70 -35.13
N ASN A 582 -21.12 3.35 -34.73
CA ASN A 582 -22.00 4.20 -33.93
C ASN A 582 -22.72 3.42 -32.81
N PHE A 583 -23.36 4.14 -31.89
CA PHE A 583 -24.12 3.59 -30.75
C PHE A 583 -25.62 3.94 -30.79
N LYS A 584 -26.22 4.02 -31.99
CA LYS A 584 -27.69 4.05 -32.15
C LYS A 584 -28.29 2.66 -31.88
N GLY A 585 -29.58 2.45 -32.18
CA GLY A 585 -30.23 1.13 -32.18
C GLY A 585 -30.32 0.42 -30.83
N ASP A 586 -30.61 -0.88 -30.88
CA ASP A 586 -30.68 -1.74 -29.68
C ASP A 586 -29.28 -2.15 -29.23
N GLY A 587 -28.63 -1.25 -28.49
CA GLY A 587 -27.37 -1.55 -27.81
C GLY A 587 -27.53 -2.44 -26.56
N THR A 588 -28.74 -2.87 -26.20
CA THR A 588 -28.98 -3.54 -24.92
C THR A 588 -28.73 -5.04 -24.98
N VAL A 589 -29.07 -5.71 -26.08
CA VAL A 589 -28.81 -7.15 -26.27
C VAL A 589 -27.30 -7.46 -26.19
N LEU A 590 -26.93 -8.69 -25.84
CA LEU A 590 -25.57 -9.24 -25.92
C LEU A 590 -25.50 -10.36 -26.96
N GLY A 591 -24.35 -10.47 -27.63
CA GLY A 591 -24.06 -11.46 -28.68
C GLY A 591 -23.18 -12.62 -28.22
N GLY A 592 -22.46 -13.21 -29.18
CA GLY A 592 -21.47 -14.25 -28.93
C GLY A 592 -21.15 -15.10 -30.16
N LEU A 593 -20.69 -16.33 -29.94
CA LEU A 593 -20.16 -17.21 -30.98
C LEU A 593 -20.58 -18.67 -30.72
N TYR A 594 -20.90 -19.39 -31.79
CA TYR A 594 -21.01 -20.85 -31.81
C TYR A 594 -20.05 -21.46 -32.83
N ILE A 595 -19.50 -22.63 -32.50
CA ILE A 595 -18.85 -23.54 -33.45
C ILE A 595 -19.60 -24.87 -33.36
N ILE A 596 -20.14 -25.30 -34.51
CA ILE A 596 -21.12 -26.38 -34.62
C ILE A 596 -20.57 -27.46 -35.54
N ARG A 597 -20.63 -28.72 -35.08
CA ARG A 597 -20.24 -29.89 -35.87
C ARG A 597 -21.26 -30.16 -36.98
N GLN A 598 -20.81 -30.80 -38.05
CA GLN A 598 -21.68 -31.17 -39.16
C GLN A 598 -22.85 -32.08 -38.71
N GLY A 599 -24.03 -31.87 -39.30
CA GLY A 599 -25.22 -32.67 -39.03
C GLY A 599 -25.71 -32.56 -37.58
N SER A 600 -25.98 -33.71 -36.94
CA SER A 600 -26.39 -33.78 -35.53
C SER A 600 -25.21 -33.87 -34.56
N GLY A 601 -23.99 -33.49 -34.99
CA GLY A 601 -22.77 -33.65 -34.20
C GLY A 601 -22.65 -32.78 -32.94
N GLY A 602 -23.54 -31.78 -32.78
CA GLY A 602 -23.60 -30.93 -31.60
C GLY A 602 -22.80 -29.62 -31.70
N VAL A 603 -22.93 -28.81 -30.64
CA VAL A 603 -22.14 -27.57 -30.47
C VAL A 603 -20.81 -27.93 -29.80
N GLU A 604 -19.71 -27.73 -30.52
CA GLU A 604 -18.34 -27.96 -30.03
C GLU A 604 -17.89 -26.87 -29.06
N TYR A 605 -18.20 -25.62 -29.41
CA TYR A 605 -17.81 -24.45 -28.62
C TYR A 605 -18.91 -23.40 -28.66
N GLN A 606 -19.14 -22.79 -27.51
CA GLN A 606 -20.04 -21.67 -27.36
C GLN A 606 -19.36 -20.61 -26.49
N TYR A 607 -19.37 -19.38 -26.98
CA TYR A 607 -18.95 -18.21 -26.21
C TYR A 607 -20.11 -17.21 -26.15
N ARG A 608 -20.32 -16.63 -24.99
CA ARG A 608 -21.39 -15.67 -24.71
C ARG A 608 -20.76 -14.41 -24.13
N GLU A 609 -21.03 -13.27 -24.75
CA GLU A 609 -20.61 -11.97 -24.22
C GLU A 609 -21.18 -11.76 -22.80
N LYS A 610 -20.33 -11.34 -21.85
CA LYS A 610 -20.77 -10.96 -20.49
C LYS A 610 -20.94 -9.44 -20.37
N ILE A 611 -20.15 -8.68 -21.13
CA ILE A 611 -20.14 -7.23 -21.22
C ILE A 611 -19.90 -6.79 -22.68
N TRP A 612 -20.00 -5.50 -22.97
CA TRP A 612 -19.79 -4.99 -24.33
C TRP A 612 -18.31 -5.09 -24.75
N GLY A 613 -18.05 -5.67 -25.92
CA GLY A 613 -16.68 -5.89 -26.43
C GLY A 613 -15.92 -6.99 -25.67
N ASP A 614 -16.64 -7.87 -24.98
CA ASP A 614 -16.13 -9.15 -24.48
C ASP A 614 -16.05 -10.10 -25.68
N HIS A 615 -14.90 -10.75 -25.92
CA HIS A 615 -14.68 -11.55 -27.13
C HIS A 615 -14.18 -12.95 -26.80
N ALA A 616 -14.53 -13.91 -27.64
CA ALA A 616 -14.02 -15.28 -27.50
C ALA A 616 -12.48 -15.30 -27.60
N PRO A 617 -11.77 -16.00 -26.68
CA PRO A 617 -10.34 -16.27 -26.81
C PRO A 617 -10.07 -16.95 -28.14
N PHE A 618 -9.30 -16.29 -29.01
CA PHE A 618 -9.27 -16.66 -30.44
C PHE A 618 -8.47 -17.94 -30.72
N ASP A 619 -7.55 -18.29 -29.84
CA ASP A 619 -6.89 -19.59 -29.76
C ASP A 619 -7.90 -20.73 -29.49
N GLN A 620 -8.87 -20.52 -28.58
CA GLN A 620 -9.95 -21.49 -28.33
C GLN A 620 -10.88 -21.61 -29.55
N VAL A 621 -11.22 -20.49 -30.18
CA VAL A 621 -11.98 -20.46 -31.44
C VAL A 621 -11.27 -21.28 -32.52
N LEU A 622 -9.98 -21.03 -32.77
CA LEU A 622 -9.21 -21.77 -33.77
C LEU A 622 -9.11 -23.27 -33.45
N THR A 623 -8.85 -23.63 -32.19
CA THR A 623 -8.83 -25.02 -31.73
C THR A 623 -10.16 -25.72 -32.01
N ALA A 624 -11.28 -25.09 -31.66
CA ALA A 624 -12.61 -25.65 -31.91
C ALA A 624 -12.95 -25.73 -33.41
N VAL A 625 -12.57 -24.74 -34.23
CA VAL A 625 -12.68 -24.79 -35.71
C VAL A 625 -11.91 -25.99 -36.26
N LYS A 626 -10.69 -26.26 -35.76
CA LYS A 626 -9.90 -27.44 -36.14
C LYS A 626 -10.54 -28.75 -35.68
N ASN A 627 -11.13 -28.80 -34.48
CA ASN A 627 -11.79 -30.01 -33.96
C ASN A 627 -13.04 -30.41 -34.76
N VAL A 628 -13.75 -29.44 -35.36
CA VAL A 628 -14.92 -29.71 -36.21
C VAL A 628 -14.58 -29.86 -37.70
N SER A 629 -13.39 -29.43 -38.13
CA SER A 629 -12.90 -29.53 -39.50
C SER A 629 -12.87 -30.98 -39.99
N THR A 630 -13.43 -31.20 -41.18
CA THR A 630 -13.35 -32.47 -41.93
C THR A 630 -11.99 -32.66 -42.63
N LYS A 631 -11.13 -31.63 -42.61
CA LYS A 631 -9.80 -31.61 -43.23
C LYS A 631 -8.65 -31.55 -42.20
N LYS A 632 -8.95 -31.70 -40.92
CA LYS A 632 -7.99 -31.54 -39.80
C LYS A 632 -6.77 -32.48 -39.87
N ASP A 633 -6.91 -33.62 -40.55
CA ASP A 633 -5.87 -34.65 -40.67
C ASP A 633 -5.02 -34.48 -41.95
N ASP A 634 -5.24 -33.42 -42.75
CA ASP A 634 -4.41 -33.07 -43.92
C ASP A 634 -3.12 -32.34 -43.45
N PRO A 635 -1.91 -32.86 -43.74
CA PRO A 635 -0.65 -32.26 -43.30
C PRO A 635 -0.41 -30.81 -43.77
N VAL A 636 -0.97 -30.42 -44.92
CA VAL A 636 -0.83 -29.05 -45.46
C VAL A 636 -1.73 -28.09 -44.70
N VAL A 637 -2.95 -28.54 -44.37
CA VAL A 637 -3.89 -27.78 -43.53
C VAL A 637 -3.36 -27.67 -42.10
N GLU A 638 -2.77 -28.73 -41.57
CA GLU A 638 -2.16 -28.76 -40.23
C GLU A 638 -0.99 -27.77 -40.12
N SER A 639 -0.10 -27.75 -41.11
CA SER A 639 1.02 -26.79 -41.14
C SER A 639 0.52 -25.34 -41.21
N ALA A 640 -0.48 -25.05 -42.05
CA ALA A 640 -1.07 -23.71 -42.16
C ALA A 640 -1.85 -23.30 -40.89
N PHE A 641 -2.49 -24.25 -40.20
CA PHE A 641 -3.10 -24.04 -38.90
C PHE A 641 -2.04 -23.67 -37.86
N GLN A 642 -0.99 -24.48 -37.73
CA GLN A 642 0.02 -24.29 -36.69
C GLN A 642 0.77 -22.95 -36.85
N GLU A 643 1.16 -22.58 -38.08
CA GLU A 643 1.76 -21.28 -38.37
C GLU A 643 0.87 -20.11 -37.93
N THR A 644 -0.45 -20.23 -38.14
CA THR A 644 -1.42 -19.20 -37.76
C THR A 644 -1.66 -19.17 -36.26
N PHE A 645 -1.77 -20.35 -35.64
CA PHE A 645 -2.01 -20.53 -34.22
C PHE A 645 -0.84 -19.99 -33.38
N ASP A 646 0.40 -20.21 -33.84
CA ASP A 646 1.60 -19.66 -33.21
C ASP A 646 1.69 -18.14 -33.30
N LYS A 647 1.29 -17.53 -34.43
CA LYS A 647 1.17 -16.07 -34.56
C LYS A 647 0.13 -15.50 -33.58
N VAL A 648 -1.04 -16.16 -33.48
CA VAL A 648 -2.10 -15.77 -32.53
C VAL A 648 -1.59 -15.86 -31.08
N LYS A 649 -0.90 -16.95 -30.71
CA LYS A 649 -0.30 -17.09 -29.37
C LYS A 649 0.78 -16.05 -29.06
N LYS A 650 1.54 -15.60 -30.05
CA LYS A 650 2.55 -14.52 -29.91
C LYS A 650 1.95 -13.11 -29.85
N GLY A 651 0.63 -12.96 -29.98
CA GLY A 651 -0.03 -11.66 -30.07
C GLY A 651 0.18 -10.95 -31.41
N GLU A 652 0.72 -11.64 -32.42
CA GLU A 652 0.93 -11.13 -33.78
C GLU A 652 -0.41 -11.15 -34.56
N ILE A 653 -1.41 -10.44 -34.06
CA ILE A 653 -2.73 -10.32 -34.70
C ILE A 653 -2.60 -9.40 -35.93
N VAL A 654 -2.65 -10.00 -37.12
CA VAL A 654 -2.57 -9.27 -38.38
C VAL A 654 -3.94 -8.70 -38.76
N PHE A 655 -4.15 -7.43 -38.44
CA PHE A 655 -5.25 -6.65 -39.01
C PHE A 655 -4.89 -6.22 -40.44
N ASN A 656 -5.27 -7.03 -41.44
CA ASN A 656 -5.16 -6.63 -42.84
C ASN A 656 -6.11 -5.45 -43.13
N ARG A 657 -5.56 -4.23 -43.13
CA ARG A 657 -6.23 -3.05 -43.67
C ARG A 657 -6.29 -3.15 -45.19
N SER A 658 -7.39 -3.69 -45.71
CA SER A 658 -7.87 -3.40 -47.07
C SER A 658 -9.31 -2.86 -46.99
N LEU A 659 -9.45 -1.72 -46.29
CA LEU A 659 -10.64 -0.90 -46.34
C LEU A 659 -10.21 0.50 -46.79
N ASP A 660 -10.30 0.65 -48.11
CA ASP A 660 -10.08 1.82 -48.94
C ASP A 660 -8.62 2.33 -49.09
N ASP A 661 -8.27 2.53 -50.38
CA ASP A 661 -7.10 3.19 -51.00
C ASP A 661 -5.72 2.51 -51.20
N ASN A 662 -5.21 2.75 -52.42
CA ASN A 662 -3.95 2.27 -52.98
C ASN A 662 -2.71 2.93 -52.37
N SER A 663 -2.28 2.48 -51.18
CA SER A 663 -0.90 2.72 -50.73
C SER A 663 -0.36 1.50 -49.98
N GLY A 664 0.70 0.89 -50.50
CA GLY A 664 1.25 -0.35 -49.94
C GLY A 664 1.95 -0.11 -48.61
N ALA A 665 1.28 -0.41 -47.50
CA ALA A 665 1.87 -0.43 -46.17
C ALA A 665 1.24 -1.53 -45.29
N SER A 666 1.93 -2.65 -45.12
CA SER A 666 1.54 -3.69 -44.15
C SER A 666 1.87 -3.22 -42.73
N CYS A 667 0.84 -2.89 -41.95
CA CYS A 667 1.03 -2.49 -40.55
C CYS A 667 1.12 -3.72 -39.65
N THR A 668 2.33 -4.22 -39.43
CA THR A 668 2.60 -5.20 -38.37
C THR A 668 2.59 -4.48 -37.02
N VAL A 669 1.71 -4.89 -36.11
CA VAL A 669 1.78 -4.46 -34.70
C VAL A 669 2.97 -5.17 -34.06
N LYS A 670 4.17 -4.59 -34.25
CA LYS A 670 5.36 -5.03 -33.52
C LYS A 670 5.19 -4.68 -32.06
N GLY A 671 5.00 -5.69 -31.23
CA GLY A 671 5.21 -5.60 -29.79
C GLY A 671 6.70 -5.38 -29.49
N GLN A 672 7.18 -4.15 -29.62
CA GLN A 672 8.44 -3.72 -29.02
C GLN A 672 8.15 -3.15 -27.63
N CYS A 673 8.15 -4.03 -26.63
CA CYS A 673 8.43 -3.62 -25.27
C CYS A 673 9.92 -3.32 -25.16
N ALA A 674 10.24 -2.08 -24.77
CA ALA A 674 11.54 -1.61 -24.32
C ALA A 674 11.36 -0.97 -22.94
#